data_AF-A0A950NS94-F1
#
_entry.id   AF-A0A950NS94-F1
#
_cell.length_a   1.000
_cell.length_b   1.000
_cell.length_c   1.000
_cell.angle_alpha   90.00
_cell.angle_beta   90.00
_cell.angle_gamma   90.00
#
_symmetry.space_group_name_H-M   'P 1'
#
loop_
_entity.id
_entity.type
_entity.pdbx_description
1 polymer ?
#
loop_
_entity_poly.entity_id
_entity_poly.type
_entity_poly.pdbx_seq_one_letter_code
_entity_poly.pdbx_strand_id
1 'polypeptide(L)'
;MATHEVLAAAREAFARHDWDGACLALREIDNEDGLAPEDLERLAEAARWAGRHDKVLQLLERAHTAYARGDDRTGSARVALALARHTYEHNNTAAATGWWMRAARELEGMPECVELGHLQWLLAHSCLMDGDLDAAFVAAREVVEIGRRLCAPDLEALGLHDEGHVLLARGELRKGLALVDEAMTVAMSGSCAVATTGTVYCGTIWAYRNVGDWRRASEWTDASMRWCERESVTRFPGLCRFHRAEVRRLRGELEAAEHDALEAADELAQTAPVNAGWAFGELGEIRRRRGDAAGAGDAFRRAVEFGYDPQPGLALLRLDSGDAAGALRMMQRALADPSGLTVEQRPALLPAAVRIALEAGDHETARALHDELERAATAAATLMHLAGAREALGRVQLAAGHPEEAAAALREAIRLLCQLEAPYETAQARLVLAAAYRSSDDPYAAALETDAARAAFERLGAVAELARLTPPTPSLESRTFVFTDIVDSTRLVEVLGDDAWTSLLAWHDRTVRAVLDVYDGAEVDHTGDGFFAAFPDAAHALDFAAELQRTLSHHRRDHGFAPQVRIGVHAGEALASDAHFRGRDVHVAARVAAASQAGEILVTAATMGELPTRRATSNPRALTLKGVGEPVDVVTVDWR
;
A
#
# COMPACT_ATOMS: atom_id res chain seq x y z
N MET A 1 -21.42 -32.72 42.43
CA MET A 1 -22.10 -33.41 41.32
C MET A 1 -21.40 -34.74 41.11
N ALA A 2 -22.11 -35.80 40.72
CA ALA A 2 -21.43 -37.04 40.36
C ALA A 2 -20.55 -36.81 39.11
N THR A 3 -19.37 -37.44 38.99
CA THR A 3 -18.44 -37.28 37.85
C THR A 3 -19.14 -37.40 36.49
N HIS A 4 -20.15 -38.28 36.40
CA HIS A 4 -20.98 -38.46 35.19
C HIS A 4 -21.81 -37.22 34.80
N GLU A 5 -22.34 -36.47 35.78
CA GLU A 5 -23.11 -35.24 35.51
C GLU A 5 -22.19 -34.11 35.03
N VAL A 6 -20.98 -34.03 35.59
CA VAL A 6 -19.96 -33.05 35.17
C VAL A 6 -19.49 -33.37 33.74
N LEU A 7 -19.25 -34.65 33.42
CA LEU A 7 -18.85 -35.07 32.08
C LEU A 7 -19.93 -34.79 31.04
N ALA A 8 -21.21 -35.03 31.37
CA ALA A 8 -22.32 -34.69 30.49
C ALA A 8 -22.40 -33.18 30.21
N ALA A 9 -22.28 -32.35 31.26
CA ALA A 9 -22.25 -30.89 31.11
C ALA A 9 -21.05 -30.42 30.28
N ALA A 10 -19.87 -31.04 30.46
CA ALA A 10 -18.67 -30.71 29.69
C ALA A 10 -18.84 -31.05 28.19
N ARG A 11 -19.44 -32.20 27.88
CA ARG A 11 -19.78 -32.58 26.50
C ARG A 11 -20.84 -31.66 25.89
N GLU A 12 -21.79 -31.19 26.68
CA GLU A 12 -22.80 -30.22 26.22
C GLU A 12 -22.18 -28.84 25.95
N ALA A 13 -21.27 -28.38 26.81
CA ALA A 13 -20.48 -27.17 26.57
C ALA A 13 -19.68 -27.28 25.26
N PHE A 14 -19.04 -28.44 25.03
CA PHE A 14 -18.34 -28.72 23.78
C PHE A 14 -19.28 -28.66 22.56
N ALA A 15 -20.46 -29.29 22.65
CA ALA A 15 -21.44 -29.30 21.57
C ALA A 15 -22.03 -27.91 21.25
N ARG A 16 -22.01 -26.98 22.22
CA ARG A 16 -22.41 -25.57 22.02
C ARG A 16 -21.24 -24.65 21.68
N HIS A 17 -20.05 -25.22 21.42
CA HIS A 17 -18.82 -24.47 21.13
C HIS A 17 -18.39 -23.51 22.25
N ASP A 18 -18.78 -23.78 23.50
CA ASP A 18 -18.20 -23.13 24.68
C ASP A 18 -16.84 -23.79 24.98
N TRP A 19 -15.85 -23.45 24.16
CA TRP A 19 -14.53 -24.09 24.16
C TRP A 19 -13.81 -23.91 25.50
N ASP A 20 -13.87 -22.72 26.10
CA ASP A 20 -13.25 -22.46 27.40
C ASP A 20 -13.93 -23.25 28.51
N GLY A 21 -15.27 -23.26 28.56
CA GLY A 21 -16.03 -24.03 29.54
C GLY A 21 -15.80 -25.53 29.41
N ALA A 22 -15.88 -26.06 28.20
CA ALA A 22 -15.60 -27.46 27.90
C ALA A 22 -14.16 -27.85 28.27
N CYS A 23 -13.19 -27.02 27.90
CA CYS A 23 -11.77 -27.26 28.18
C CYS A 23 -11.50 -27.27 29.69
N LEU A 24 -12.08 -26.35 30.46
CA LEU A 24 -11.92 -26.31 31.91
C LEU A 24 -12.53 -27.55 32.57
N ALA A 25 -13.78 -27.88 32.23
CA ALA A 25 -14.49 -29.01 32.83
C ALA A 25 -13.85 -30.37 32.50
N LEU A 26 -13.45 -30.60 31.24
CA LEU A 26 -12.79 -31.84 30.84
C LEU A 26 -11.42 -31.99 31.50
N ARG A 27 -10.65 -30.91 31.68
CA ARG A 27 -9.34 -30.96 32.38
C ARG A 27 -9.48 -31.33 33.85
N GLU A 28 -10.53 -30.85 34.52
CA GLU A 28 -10.79 -31.17 35.91
C GLU A 28 -11.00 -32.68 36.08
N ILE A 29 -11.87 -33.26 35.25
CA ILE A 29 -12.14 -34.71 35.23
C ILE A 29 -10.87 -35.51 34.90
N ASP A 30 -10.11 -35.06 33.90
CA ASP A 30 -8.89 -35.75 33.45
C ASP A 30 -7.82 -35.85 34.54
N ASN A 31 -7.73 -34.85 35.43
CA ASN A 31 -6.80 -34.85 36.55
C ASN A 31 -7.19 -35.82 37.67
N GLU A 32 -8.49 -36.11 37.83
CA GLU A 32 -9.02 -36.93 38.93
C GLU A 32 -9.14 -38.41 38.53
N ASP A 33 -9.85 -38.68 37.44
CA ASP A 33 -10.31 -40.03 37.07
C ASP A 33 -9.72 -40.52 35.72
N GLY A 34 -9.13 -39.61 34.94
CA GLY A 34 -8.67 -39.85 33.57
C GLY A 34 -9.83 -39.94 32.57
N LEU A 35 -9.60 -39.40 31.37
CA LEU A 35 -10.63 -39.40 30.31
C LEU A 35 -10.59 -40.62 29.40
N ALA A 36 -11.77 -40.99 28.89
CA ALA A 36 -11.93 -41.89 27.75
C ALA A 36 -11.31 -41.25 26.48
N PRO A 37 -10.88 -42.06 25.49
CA PRO A 37 -10.19 -41.54 24.31
C PRO A 37 -11.02 -40.50 23.53
N GLU A 38 -12.34 -40.66 23.42
CA GLU A 38 -13.21 -39.69 22.73
C GLU A 38 -13.24 -38.33 23.45
N ASP A 39 -13.17 -38.34 24.79
CA ASP A 39 -13.19 -37.12 25.58
C ASP A 39 -11.81 -36.46 25.66
N LEU A 40 -10.73 -37.24 25.52
CA LEU A 40 -9.39 -36.71 25.28
C LEU A 40 -9.31 -35.95 23.96
N GLU A 41 -9.94 -36.46 22.90
CA GLU A 41 -10.04 -35.75 21.62
C GLU A 41 -10.86 -34.46 21.76
N ARG A 42 -12.02 -34.51 22.42
CA ARG A 42 -12.83 -33.30 22.71
C ARG A 42 -12.03 -32.27 23.51
N LEU A 43 -11.28 -32.71 24.51
CA LEU A 43 -10.44 -31.82 25.28
C LEU A 43 -9.31 -31.23 24.44
N ALA A 44 -8.69 -32.01 23.55
CA ALA A 44 -7.67 -31.53 22.64
C ALA A 44 -8.23 -30.49 21.67
N GLU A 45 -9.43 -30.71 21.12
CA GLU A 45 -10.10 -29.77 20.23
C GLU A 45 -10.55 -28.49 20.96
N ALA A 46 -11.20 -28.62 22.12
CA ALA A 46 -11.58 -27.45 22.93
C ALA A 46 -10.35 -26.63 23.36
N ALA A 47 -9.26 -27.29 23.74
CA ALA A 47 -8.01 -26.61 24.08
C ALA A 47 -7.43 -25.85 22.88
N ARG A 48 -7.50 -26.43 21.66
CA ARG A 48 -7.06 -25.76 20.43
C ARG A 48 -7.88 -24.49 20.18
N TRP A 49 -9.22 -24.58 20.22
CA TRP A 49 -10.10 -23.44 19.98
C TRP A 49 -10.04 -22.37 21.09
N ALA A 50 -9.70 -22.76 22.31
CA ALA A 50 -9.42 -21.85 23.43
C ALA A 50 -8.00 -21.25 23.41
N GLY A 51 -7.18 -21.52 22.39
CA GLY A 51 -5.81 -21.00 22.26
C GLY A 51 -4.78 -21.65 23.21
N ARG A 52 -5.07 -22.82 23.77
CA ARG A 52 -4.24 -23.53 24.77
C ARG A 52 -3.50 -24.71 24.11
N HIS A 53 -2.54 -24.40 23.25
CA HIS A 53 -1.87 -25.36 22.37
C HIS A 53 -0.84 -26.27 23.07
N ASP A 54 -0.28 -25.84 24.20
CA ASP A 54 0.81 -26.48 24.93
C ASP A 54 0.58 -27.95 25.31
N LYS A 55 -0.70 -28.37 25.40
CA LYS A 55 -1.08 -29.74 25.81
C LYS A 55 -1.80 -30.55 24.73
N VAL A 56 -2.06 -29.98 23.55
CA VAL A 56 -2.85 -30.64 22.50
C VAL A 56 -2.16 -31.93 22.04
N LEU A 57 -0.85 -31.89 21.80
CA LEU A 57 -0.06 -33.08 21.42
C LEU A 57 -0.19 -34.21 22.45
N GLN A 58 0.03 -33.90 23.73
CA GLN A 58 0.00 -34.90 24.80
C GLN A 58 -1.39 -35.55 24.93
N LEU A 59 -2.46 -34.76 24.75
CA LEU A 59 -3.83 -35.27 24.80
C LEU A 59 -4.11 -36.22 23.63
N LEU A 60 -3.70 -35.86 22.42
CA LEU A 60 -3.86 -36.71 21.24
C LEU A 60 -2.99 -37.98 21.32
N GLU A 61 -1.75 -37.91 21.81
CA GLU A 61 -0.91 -39.10 22.01
C GLU A 61 -1.53 -40.09 23.02
N ARG A 62 -2.14 -39.56 24.08
CA ARG A 62 -2.89 -40.37 25.06
C ARG A 62 -4.13 -41.00 24.43
N ALA A 63 -4.89 -40.24 23.64
CA ALA A 63 -6.05 -40.77 22.92
C ALA A 63 -5.66 -41.88 21.93
N HIS A 64 -4.61 -41.67 21.14
CA HIS A 64 -4.07 -42.68 20.20
C HIS A 64 -3.67 -43.96 20.94
N THR A 65 -2.96 -43.82 22.05
CA THR A 65 -2.54 -44.97 22.88
C THR A 65 -3.73 -45.71 23.47
N ALA A 66 -4.75 -44.99 23.93
CA ALA A 66 -5.97 -45.59 24.47
C ALA A 66 -6.76 -46.35 23.41
N TYR A 67 -6.95 -45.79 22.21
CA TYR A 67 -7.57 -46.50 21.08
C TYR A 67 -6.78 -47.74 20.66
N ALA A 68 -5.44 -47.63 20.56
CA ALA A 68 -4.59 -48.76 20.20
C ALA A 68 -4.66 -49.90 21.23
N ARG A 69 -4.76 -49.59 22.53
CA ARG A 69 -4.95 -50.60 23.59
C ARG A 69 -6.35 -51.23 23.56
N GLY A 70 -7.34 -50.49 23.09
CA GLY A 70 -8.71 -50.96 22.89
C GLY A 70 -8.93 -51.75 21.60
N ASP A 71 -7.88 -51.93 20.78
CA ASP A 71 -7.94 -52.55 19.44
C ASP A 71 -8.89 -51.81 18.45
N ASP A 72 -9.16 -50.52 18.71
CA ASP A 72 -9.90 -49.66 17.79
C ASP A 72 -8.93 -49.03 16.77
N ARG A 73 -8.72 -49.75 15.66
CA ARG A 73 -7.86 -49.30 14.56
C ARG A 73 -8.34 -47.99 13.94
N THR A 74 -9.66 -47.79 13.82
CA THR A 74 -10.23 -46.60 13.20
C THR A 74 -9.99 -45.37 14.06
N GLY A 75 -10.31 -45.44 15.35
CA GLY A 75 -10.05 -44.36 16.31
C GLY A 75 -8.55 -44.06 16.44
N SER A 76 -7.71 -45.11 16.47
CA SER A 76 -6.26 -44.96 16.54
C SER A 76 -5.70 -44.21 15.32
N ALA A 77 -6.14 -44.59 14.11
CA ALA A 77 -5.72 -43.96 12.86
C ALA A 77 -6.22 -42.51 12.74
N ARG A 78 -7.48 -42.25 13.12
CA ARG A 78 -8.07 -40.89 13.14
C ARG A 78 -7.23 -39.94 13.99
N VAL A 79 -6.83 -40.36 15.18
CA VAL A 79 -5.98 -39.56 16.07
C VAL A 79 -4.55 -39.44 15.52
N ALA A 80 -4.00 -40.48 14.89
CA ALA A 80 -2.70 -40.39 14.22
C ALA A 80 -2.71 -39.37 13.06
N LEU A 81 -3.78 -39.29 12.27
CA LEU A 81 -3.94 -38.26 11.24
C LEU A 81 -4.05 -36.85 11.85
N ALA A 82 -4.75 -36.71 12.98
CA ALA A 82 -4.81 -35.44 13.70
C ALA A 82 -3.44 -34.99 14.26
N LEU A 83 -2.65 -35.93 14.79
CA LEU A 83 -1.26 -35.71 15.21
C LEU A 83 -0.36 -35.32 14.04
N ALA A 84 -0.51 -35.99 12.89
CA ALA A 84 0.24 -35.68 11.68
C ALA A 84 0.01 -34.22 11.24
N ARG A 85 -1.27 -33.81 11.14
CA ARG A 85 -1.64 -32.43 10.80
C ARG A 85 -1.12 -31.42 11.82
N HIS A 86 -1.34 -31.66 13.11
CA HIS A 86 -0.93 -30.72 14.14
C HIS A 86 0.59 -30.54 14.21
N THR A 87 1.36 -31.62 14.09
CA THR A 87 2.83 -31.53 14.04
C THR A 87 3.34 -30.85 12.77
N TYR A 88 2.67 -31.04 11.63
CA TYR A 88 2.98 -30.34 10.39
C TYR A 88 2.77 -28.82 10.51
N GLU A 89 1.62 -28.40 11.06
CA GLU A 89 1.30 -26.98 11.31
C GLU A 89 2.36 -26.27 12.19
N HIS A 90 3.03 -27.02 13.08
CA HIS A 90 4.10 -26.53 13.96
C HIS A 90 5.51 -26.75 13.37
N ASN A 91 5.61 -26.95 12.05
CA ASN A 91 6.85 -27.12 11.29
C ASN A 91 7.72 -28.31 11.77
N ASN A 92 7.09 -29.37 12.31
CA ASN A 92 7.76 -30.62 12.67
C ASN A 92 7.43 -31.71 11.64
N THR A 93 7.98 -31.55 10.44
CA THR A 93 7.69 -32.40 9.28
C THR A 93 8.07 -33.87 9.52
N ALA A 94 9.16 -34.15 10.21
CA ALA A 94 9.59 -35.51 10.51
C ALA A 94 8.58 -36.26 11.40
N ALA A 95 8.07 -35.61 12.44
CA ALA A 95 7.02 -36.20 13.29
C ALA A 95 5.71 -36.34 12.51
N ALA A 96 5.36 -35.36 11.68
CA ALA A 96 4.17 -35.41 10.84
C ALA A 96 4.19 -36.61 9.89
N THR A 97 5.30 -36.83 9.18
CA THR A 97 5.47 -38.01 8.31
C THR A 97 5.42 -39.32 9.11
N GLY A 98 5.99 -39.35 10.31
CA GLY A 98 5.93 -40.52 11.19
C GLY A 98 4.50 -40.92 11.56
N TRP A 99 3.69 -39.94 12.00
CA TRP A 99 2.28 -40.13 12.34
C TRP A 99 1.43 -40.47 11.12
N TRP A 100 1.70 -39.85 9.98
CA TRP A 100 1.02 -40.17 8.72
C TRP A 100 1.27 -41.63 8.31
N MET A 101 2.53 -42.08 8.29
CA MET A 101 2.86 -43.46 7.95
C MET A 101 2.30 -44.47 8.98
N ARG A 102 2.12 -44.05 10.24
CA ARG A 102 1.44 -44.86 11.25
C ARG A 102 -0.04 -45.05 10.91
N ALA A 103 -0.75 -43.97 10.62
CA ALA A 103 -2.15 -44.03 10.21
C ALA A 103 -2.34 -44.87 8.95
N ALA A 104 -1.48 -44.70 7.93
CA ALA A 104 -1.53 -45.49 6.71
C ALA A 104 -1.43 -47.00 6.96
N ARG A 105 -0.51 -47.43 7.83
CA ARG A 105 -0.40 -48.85 8.24
C ARG A 105 -1.61 -49.33 9.03
N GLU A 106 -2.18 -48.49 9.89
CA GLU A 106 -3.36 -48.83 10.68
C GLU A 106 -4.62 -48.96 9.84
N LEU A 107 -4.71 -48.24 8.72
CA LEU A 107 -5.83 -48.29 7.78
C LEU A 107 -5.64 -49.32 6.66
N GLU A 108 -4.45 -49.94 6.56
CA GLU A 108 -4.16 -50.91 5.51
C GLU A 108 -5.13 -52.11 5.55
N GLY A 109 -5.72 -52.41 4.38
CA GLY A 109 -6.68 -53.50 4.20
C GLY A 109 -8.06 -53.28 4.81
N MET A 110 -8.35 -52.08 5.32
CA MET A 110 -9.69 -51.73 5.81
C MET A 110 -10.65 -51.43 4.65
N PRO A 111 -11.97 -51.68 4.81
CA PRO A 111 -12.97 -51.19 3.87
C PRO A 111 -12.98 -49.66 3.83
N GLU A 112 -13.50 -49.09 2.74
CA GLU A 112 -13.64 -47.65 2.57
C GLU A 112 -14.31 -47.00 3.80
N CYS A 113 -13.65 -45.98 4.37
CA CYS A 113 -14.10 -45.26 5.56
C CYS A 113 -13.62 -43.80 5.54
N VAL A 114 -14.12 -42.99 6.47
CA VAL A 114 -13.83 -41.55 6.54
C VAL A 114 -12.33 -41.29 6.77
N GLU A 115 -11.68 -42.13 7.58
CA GLU A 115 -10.26 -42.01 7.89
C GLU A 115 -9.37 -42.29 6.69
N LEU A 116 -9.76 -43.22 5.80
CA LEU A 116 -9.09 -43.42 4.51
C LEU A 116 -9.24 -42.18 3.61
N GLY A 117 -10.41 -41.53 3.64
CA GLY A 117 -10.61 -40.25 2.95
C GLY A 117 -9.71 -39.14 3.49
N HIS A 118 -9.55 -39.02 4.81
CA HIS A 118 -8.63 -38.04 5.40
C HIS A 118 -7.15 -38.36 5.14
N LEU A 119 -6.78 -39.64 5.08
CA LEU A 119 -5.45 -40.08 4.66
C LEU A 119 -5.18 -39.64 3.21
N GLN A 120 -6.16 -39.83 2.32
CA GLN A 120 -6.09 -39.40 0.93
C GLN A 120 -6.03 -37.87 0.78
N TRP A 121 -6.74 -37.14 1.64
CA TRP A 121 -6.69 -35.69 1.70
C TRP A 121 -5.30 -35.17 2.11
N LEU A 122 -4.67 -35.76 3.13
CA LEU A 122 -3.29 -35.41 3.48
C LEU A 122 -2.30 -35.70 2.34
N LEU A 123 -2.51 -36.76 1.55
CA LEU A 123 -1.73 -37.02 0.35
C LEU A 123 -1.91 -35.91 -0.70
N ALA A 124 -3.16 -35.50 -0.97
CA ALA A 124 -3.45 -34.42 -1.91
C ALA A 124 -2.74 -33.13 -1.51
N HIS A 125 -2.80 -32.77 -0.23
CA HIS A 125 -2.12 -31.60 0.32
C HIS A 125 -0.59 -31.70 0.19
N SER A 126 0.00 -32.86 0.50
CA SER A 126 1.45 -33.08 0.33
C SER A 126 1.88 -32.93 -1.12
N CYS A 127 1.16 -33.55 -2.07
CA CYS A 127 1.47 -33.44 -3.49
C CYS A 127 1.37 -31.99 -3.99
N LEU A 128 0.37 -31.24 -3.51
CA LEU A 128 0.24 -29.81 -3.84
C LEU A 128 1.45 -29.01 -3.32
N MET A 129 1.89 -29.26 -2.09
CA MET A 129 3.06 -28.59 -1.50
C MET A 129 4.38 -28.98 -2.19
N ASP A 130 4.50 -30.22 -2.65
CA ASP A 130 5.66 -30.69 -3.43
C ASP A 130 5.65 -30.20 -4.90
N GLY A 131 4.55 -29.55 -5.33
CA GLY A 131 4.38 -29.05 -6.70
C GLY A 131 3.96 -30.11 -7.72
N ASP A 132 3.66 -31.34 -7.30
CA ASP A 132 3.08 -32.38 -8.17
C ASP A 132 1.57 -32.15 -8.34
N LEU A 133 1.24 -31.18 -9.19
CA LEU A 133 -0.14 -30.77 -9.44
C LEU A 133 -0.99 -31.90 -10.05
N ASP A 134 -0.39 -32.88 -10.73
CA ASP A 134 -1.10 -34.03 -11.31
C ASP A 134 -1.51 -35.05 -10.26
N ALA A 135 -0.58 -35.45 -9.40
CA ALA A 135 -0.90 -36.31 -8.27
C ALA A 135 -1.88 -35.62 -7.30
N ALA A 136 -1.69 -34.33 -7.03
CA ALA A 136 -2.57 -33.56 -6.16
C ALA A 136 -4.02 -33.52 -6.69
N PHE A 137 -4.19 -33.28 -8.00
CA PHE A 137 -5.52 -33.24 -8.63
C PHE A 137 -6.23 -34.59 -8.53
N VAL A 138 -5.53 -35.69 -8.85
CA VAL A 138 -6.08 -37.04 -8.76
C VAL A 138 -6.47 -37.37 -7.33
N ALA A 139 -5.60 -37.03 -6.37
CA ALA A 139 -5.86 -37.30 -4.97
C ALA A 139 -7.04 -36.50 -4.41
N ALA A 140 -7.10 -35.18 -4.67
CA ALA A 140 -8.19 -34.32 -4.23
C ALA A 140 -9.55 -34.78 -4.78
N ARG A 141 -9.61 -35.15 -6.05
CA ARG A 141 -10.83 -35.68 -6.67
C ARG A 141 -11.27 -37.00 -6.06
N GLU A 142 -10.34 -37.88 -5.70
CA GLU A 142 -10.68 -39.11 -4.98
C GLU A 142 -11.28 -38.82 -3.60
N VAL A 143 -10.78 -37.78 -2.89
CA VAL A 143 -11.37 -37.34 -1.61
C VAL A 143 -12.83 -36.90 -1.80
N VAL A 144 -13.14 -36.14 -2.85
CA VAL A 144 -14.53 -35.74 -3.18
C VAL A 144 -15.41 -36.97 -3.39
N GLU A 145 -14.93 -37.92 -4.18
CA GLU A 145 -15.69 -39.12 -4.52
C GLU A 145 -15.91 -40.04 -3.32
N ILE A 146 -14.90 -40.21 -2.44
CA ILE A 146 -15.05 -40.89 -1.15
C ILE A 146 -16.07 -40.16 -0.28
N GLY A 147 -15.95 -38.84 -0.16
CA GLY A 147 -16.87 -38.00 0.61
C GLY A 147 -18.33 -38.19 0.18
N ARG A 148 -18.59 -38.18 -1.13
CA ARG A 148 -19.93 -38.41 -1.69
C ARG A 148 -20.44 -39.83 -1.47
N ARG A 149 -19.61 -40.85 -1.69
CA ARG A 149 -20.01 -42.26 -1.48
C ARG A 149 -20.36 -42.56 -0.03
N LEU A 150 -19.62 -41.96 0.91
CA LEU A 150 -19.82 -42.13 2.34
C LEU A 150 -20.82 -41.14 2.96
N CYS A 151 -21.34 -40.19 2.17
CA CYS A 151 -22.14 -39.06 2.67
C CYS A 151 -21.41 -38.29 3.78
N ALA A 152 -20.10 -38.09 3.64
CA ALA A 152 -19.22 -37.41 4.57
C ALA A 152 -18.93 -35.97 4.07
N PRO A 153 -19.70 -34.96 4.53
CA PRO A 153 -19.62 -33.59 4.02
C PRO A 153 -18.27 -32.93 4.27
N ASP A 154 -17.58 -33.30 5.36
CA ASP A 154 -16.24 -32.81 5.65
C ASP A 154 -15.23 -33.17 4.55
N LEU A 155 -15.27 -34.43 4.09
CA LEU A 155 -14.40 -34.90 3.00
C LEU A 155 -14.79 -34.27 1.67
N GLU A 156 -16.08 -34.17 1.38
CA GLU A 156 -16.53 -33.50 0.15
C GLU A 156 -16.05 -32.05 0.09
N ALA A 157 -16.22 -31.29 1.18
CA ALA A 157 -15.76 -29.90 1.25
C ALA A 157 -14.24 -29.77 1.12
N LEU A 158 -13.47 -30.61 1.84
CA LEU A 158 -12.00 -30.60 1.78
C LEU A 158 -11.46 -31.01 0.40
N GLY A 159 -12.08 -32.02 -0.24
CA GLY A 159 -11.70 -32.47 -1.56
C GLY A 159 -11.97 -31.40 -2.63
N LEU A 160 -13.16 -30.79 -2.61
CA LEU A 160 -13.53 -29.71 -3.54
C LEU A 160 -12.62 -28.50 -3.37
N HIS A 161 -12.29 -28.19 -2.11
CA HIS A 161 -11.35 -27.14 -1.75
C HIS A 161 -9.97 -27.39 -2.41
N ASP A 162 -9.33 -28.53 -2.11
CA ASP A 162 -7.99 -28.83 -2.65
C ASP A 162 -8.01 -28.97 -4.19
N GLU A 163 -9.04 -29.58 -4.77
CA GLU A 163 -9.19 -29.65 -6.23
C GLU A 163 -9.26 -28.26 -6.86
N GLY A 164 -10.01 -27.35 -6.24
CA GLY A 164 -10.06 -25.95 -6.63
C GLY A 164 -8.70 -25.27 -6.58
N HIS A 165 -7.96 -25.43 -5.47
CA HIS A 165 -6.61 -24.88 -5.30
C HIS A 165 -5.62 -25.42 -6.35
N VAL A 166 -5.67 -26.72 -6.66
CA VAL A 166 -4.84 -27.32 -7.70
C VAL A 166 -5.16 -26.72 -9.08
N LEU A 167 -6.44 -26.51 -9.40
CA LEU A 167 -6.84 -25.87 -10.66
C LEU A 167 -6.38 -24.41 -10.74
N LEU A 168 -6.39 -23.67 -9.63
CA LEU A 168 -5.84 -22.31 -9.57
C LEU A 168 -4.34 -22.32 -9.87
N ALA A 169 -3.58 -23.22 -9.24
CA ALA A 169 -2.14 -23.38 -9.48
C ALA A 169 -1.80 -23.80 -10.92
N ARG A 170 -2.73 -24.45 -11.62
CA ARG A 170 -2.63 -24.78 -13.06
C ARG A 170 -3.02 -23.62 -13.99
N GLY A 171 -3.51 -22.51 -13.44
CA GLY A 171 -4.03 -21.37 -14.22
C GLY A 171 -5.46 -21.54 -14.73
N GLU A 172 -6.19 -22.57 -14.32
CA GLU A 172 -7.61 -22.81 -14.69
C GLU A 172 -8.57 -22.00 -13.80
N LEU A 173 -8.35 -20.69 -13.72
CA LEU A 173 -8.95 -19.78 -12.73
C LEU A 173 -10.47 -19.94 -12.57
N ARG A 174 -11.22 -19.93 -13.67
CA ARG A 174 -12.69 -20.02 -13.61
C ARG A 174 -13.19 -21.31 -12.97
N LYS A 175 -12.57 -22.45 -13.30
CA LYS A 175 -12.96 -23.75 -12.76
C LYS A 175 -12.53 -23.87 -11.30
N GLY A 176 -11.30 -23.45 -10.99
CA GLY A 176 -10.79 -23.44 -9.63
C GLY A 176 -11.68 -22.62 -8.69
N LEU A 177 -12.02 -21.39 -9.08
CA LEU A 177 -12.90 -20.51 -8.30
C LEU A 177 -14.31 -21.10 -8.10
N ALA A 178 -14.86 -21.78 -9.10
CA ALA A 178 -16.16 -22.43 -8.96
C ALA A 178 -16.14 -23.57 -7.92
N LEU A 179 -15.05 -24.35 -7.87
CA LEU A 179 -14.92 -25.43 -6.88
C LEU A 179 -14.70 -24.93 -5.46
N VAL A 180 -13.92 -23.86 -5.25
CA VAL A 180 -13.81 -23.25 -3.91
C VAL A 180 -15.12 -22.57 -3.47
N ASP A 181 -15.88 -21.97 -4.40
CA ASP A 181 -17.25 -21.48 -4.11
C ASP A 181 -18.19 -22.64 -3.69
N GLU A 182 -18.09 -23.81 -4.34
CA GLU A 182 -18.87 -25.00 -4.00
C GLU A 182 -18.44 -25.57 -2.63
N ALA A 183 -17.14 -25.68 -2.37
CA ALA A 183 -16.61 -26.11 -1.08
C ALA A 183 -17.09 -25.21 0.06
N MET A 184 -17.07 -23.89 -0.12
CA MET A 184 -17.62 -22.92 0.81
C MET A 184 -19.12 -23.12 1.05
N THR A 185 -19.87 -23.44 0.00
CA THR A 185 -21.30 -23.73 0.11
C THR A 185 -21.55 -24.95 1.01
N VAL A 186 -20.78 -26.03 0.83
CA VAL A 186 -20.86 -27.24 1.67
C VAL A 186 -20.46 -26.92 3.11
N ALA A 187 -19.36 -26.20 3.32
CA ALA A 187 -18.84 -25.81 4.63
C ALA A 187 -19.81 -24.92 5.43
N MET A 188 -20.46 -23.97 4.76
CA MET A 188 -21.38 -23.00 5.38
C MET A 188 -22.81 -23.55 5.59
N SER A 189 -23.09 -24.76 5.10
CA SER A 189 -24.40 -25.41 5.25
C SER A 189 -24.72 -25.85 6.69
N GLY A 190 -23.71 -25.89 7.58
CA GLY A 190 -23.82 -26.42 8.94
C GLY A 190 -23.67 -27.95 9.02
N SER A 191 -23.32 -28.61 7.90
CA SER A 191 -23.13 -30.07 7.85
C SER A 191 -21.69 -30.50 8.10
N CYS A 192 -20.72 -29.58 8.04
CA CYS A 192 -19.31 -29.84 8.29
C CYS A 192 -18.94 -29.54 9.76
N ALA A 193 -17.90 -30.20 10.26
CA ALA A 193 -17.28 -29.86 11.52
C ALA A 193 -16.68 -28.45 11.47
N VAL A 194 -16.69 -27.74 12.60
CA VAL A 194 -16.18 -26.35 12.71
C VAL A 194 -14.73 -26.23 12.25
N ALA A 195 -13.89 -27.22 12.55
CA ALA A 195 -12.50 -27.28 12.10
C ALA A 195 -12.37 -27.36 10.56
N THR A 196 -13.20 -28.18 9.92
CA THR A 196 -13.26 -28.28 8.45
C THR A 196 -13.74 -26.96 7.85
N THR A 197 -14.81 -26.39 8.40
CA THR A 197 -15.35 -25.11 7.94
C THR A 197 -14.33 -23.99 8.03
N GLY A 198 -13.57 -23.92 9.13
CA GLY A 198 -12.46 -22.98 9.27
C GLY A 198 -11.37 -23.19 8.23
N THR A 199 -10.97 -24.43 7.96
CA THR A 199 -9.95 -24.77 6.96
C THR A 199 -10.38 -24.33 5.56
N VAL A 200 -11.61 -24.70 5.15
CA VAL A 200 -12.17 -24.33 3.84
C VAL A 200 -12.31 -22.82 3.71
N TYR A 201 -12.81 -22.13 4.74
CA TYR A 201 -12.90 -20.66 4.74
C TYR A 201 -11.53 -20.00 4.57
N CYS A 202 -10.58 -20.34 5.45
CA CYS A 202 -9.24 -19.76 5.44
C CYS A 202 -8.56 -19.94 4.07
N GLY A 203 -8.52 -21.16 3.54
CA GLY A 203 -7.90 -21.40 2.23
C GLY A 203 -8.66 -20.75 1.08
N THR A 204 -9.99 -20.64 1.15
CA THR A 204 -10.78 -19.98 0.11
C THR A 204 -10.52 -18.48 0.05
N ILE A 205 -10.43 -17.80 1.20
CA ILE A 205 -10.04 -16.38 1.22
C ILE A 205 -8.60 -16.22 0.72
N TRP A 206 -7.69 -17.14 1.08
CA TRP A 206 -6.33 -17.19 0.52
C TRP A 206 -6.33 -17.29 -1.02
N ALA A 207 -7.18 -18.14 -1.60
CA ALA A 207 -7.31 -18.28 -3.04
C ALA A 207 -7.76 -16.95 -3.69
N TYR A 208 -8.79 -16.32 -3.11
CA TYR A 208 -9.31 -15.06 -3.63
C TYR A 208 -8.32 -13.90 -3.54
N ARG A 209 -7.56 -13.76 -2.44
CA ARG A 209 -6.53 -12.71 -2.35
C ARG A 209 -5.45 -12.88 -3.41
N ASN A 210 -5.03 -14.11 -3.70
CA ASN A 210 -3.97 -14.36 -4.66
C ASN A 210 -4.40 -13.98 -6.08
N VAL A 211 -5.67 -14.20 -6.44
CA VAL A 211 -6.18 -13.84 -7.78
C VAL A 211 -6.82 -12.45 -7.83
N GLY A 212 -6.85 -11.71 -6.71
CA GLY A 212 -7.46 -10.39 -6.62
C GLY A 212 -8.99 -10.38 -6.68
N ASP A 213 -9.68 -11.48 -6.35
CA ASP A 213 -11.15 -11.56 -6.31
C ASP A 213 -11.70 -11.16 -4.93
N TRP A 214 -11.47 -9.90 -4.57
CA TRP A 214 -11.87 -9.38 -3.27
C TRP A 214 -13.37 -9.25 -3.07
N ARG A 215 -14.16 -9.21 -4.16
CA ARG A 215 -15.62 -9.22 -4.07
C ARG A 215 -16.11 -10.55 -3.51
N ARG A 216 -15.66 -11.68 -4.06
CA ARG A 216 -15.96 -13.01 -3.50
C ARG A 216 -15.44 -13.16 -2.08
N ALA A 217 -14.22 -12.70 -1.81
CA ALA A 217 -13.65 -12.73 -0.45
C ALA A 217 -14.58 -12.04 0.55
N SER A 218 -15.03 -10.83 0.21
CA SER A 218 -15.96 -10.04 1.02
C SER A 218 -17.31 -10.73 1.25
N GLU A 219 -17.94 -11.23 0.18
CA GLU A 219 -19.23 -11.93 0.23
C GLU A 219 -19.17 -13.19 1.12
N TRP A 220 -18.10 -13.98 0.99
CA TRP A 220 -17.89 -15.19 1.76
C TRP A 220 -17.45 -14.94 3.20
N THR A 221 -16.67 -13.89 3.47
CA THR A 221 -16.39 -13.45 4.84
C THR A 221 -17.67 -13.04 5.56
N ASP A 222 -18.57 -12.29 4.93
CA ASP A 222 -19.85 -11.92 5.54
C ASP A 222 -20.73 -13.15 5.80
N ALA A 223 -20.76 -14.11 4.86
CA ALA A 223 -21.47 -15.37 5.04
C ALA A 223 -20.90 -16.21 6.19
N SER A 224 -19.58 -16.23 6.33
CA SER A 224 -18.88 -16.96 7.39
C SER A 224 -19.12 -16.33 8.76
N MET A 225 -19.18 -15.00 8.85
CA MET A 225 -19.54 -14.30 10.09
C MET A 225 -20.98 -14.64 10.52
N ARG A 226 -21.95 -14.62 9.60
CA ARG A 226 -23.33 -15.06 9.89
C ARG A 226 -23.39 -16.54 10.28
N TRP A 227 -22.54 -17.38 9.69
CA TRP A 227 -22.43 -18.79 10.07
C TRP A 227 -21.91 -18.94 11.50
N CYS A 228 -20.85 -18.24 11.88
CA CYS A 228 -20.35 -18.24 13.26
C CYS A 228 -21.40 -17.83 14.29
N GLU A 229 -22.17 -16.78 14.00
CA GLU A 229 -23.26 -16.33 14.87
C GLU A 229 -24.33 -17.42 15.07
N ARG A 230 -24.72 -18.10 13.98
CA ARG A 230 -25.70 -19.20 14.05
C ARG A 230 -25.18 -20.41 14.81
N GLU A 231 -23.94 -20.80 14.55
CA GLU A 231 -23.31 -21.97 15.15
C GLU A 231 -22.74 -21.67 16.55
N SER A 232 -22.93 -20.46 17.09
CA SER A 232 -22.35 -20.05 18.39
C SER A 232 -20.82 -20.18 18.45
N VAL A 233 -20.14 -20.12 17.31
CA VAL A 233 -18.67 -20.11 17.22
C VAL A 233 -18.20 -18.70 17.58
N THR A 234 -17.70 -18.55 18.80
CA THR A 234 -17.42 -17.23 19.40
C THR A 234 -16.27 -16.49 18.71
N ARG A 235 -15.30 -17.23 18.13
CA ARG A 235 -14.13 -16.64 17.47
C ARG A 235 -13.52 -17.58 16.44
N PHE A 236 -13.15 -17.05 15.29
CA PHE A 236 -12.18 -17.71 14.41
C PHE A 236 -10.74 -17.46 14.94
N PRO A 237 -9.96 -18.51 15.24
CA PRO A 237 -8.58 -18.41 15.66
C PRO A 237 -7.64 -18.14 14.47
N GLY A 238 -6.45 -17.62 14.78
CA GLY A 238 -5.30 -17.52 13.88
C GLY A 238 -5.59 -16.97 12.48
N LEU A 239 -5.35 -17.80 11.47
CA LEU A 239 -5.42 -17.46 10.05
C LEU A 239 -6.77 -16.86 9.62
N CYS A 240 -7.87 -17.35 10.18
CA CYS A 240 -9.20 -16.93 9.74
C CYS A 240 -9.51 -15.50 10.22
N ARG A 241 -8.92 -15.08 11.35
CA ARG A 241 -8.94 -13.69 11.82
C ARG A 241 -8.06 -12.80 10.94
N PHE A 242 -6.87 -13.28 10.57
CA PHE A 242 -5.99 -12.58 9.63
C PHE A 242 -6.70 -12.29 8.30
N HIS A 243 -7.33 -13.28 7.68
CA HIS A 243 -8.07 -13.09 6.41
C HIS A 243 -9.22 -12.10 6.53
N ARG A 244 -9.90 -12.06 7.69
CA ARG A 244 -10.91 -11.04 7.97
C ARG A 244 -10.30 -9.64 8.07
N ALA A 245 -9.10 -9.52 8.65
CA ALA A 245 -8.37 -8.25 8.70
C ALA A 245 -8.08 -7.72 7.29
N GLU A 246 -7.67 -8.59 6.35
CA GLU A 246 -7.40 -8.19 4.96
C GLU A 246 -8.66 -7.59 4.28
N VAL A 247 -9.81 -8.25 4.44
CA VAL A 247 -11.10 -7.79 3.91
C VAL A 247 -11.52 -6.47 4.56
N ARG A 248 -11.37 -6.36 5.89
CA ARG A 248 -11.66 -5.12 6.63
C ARG A 248 -10.76 -3.97 6.21
N ARG A 249 -9.46 -4.22 6.00
CA ARG A 249 -8.52 -3.22 5.48
C ARG A 249 -9.00 -2.72 4.12
N LEU A 250 -9.35 -3.63 3.23
CA LEU A 250 -9.82 -3.27 1.89
C LEU A 250 -11.07 -2.38 1.96
N ARG A 251 -12.05 -2.75 2.78
CA ARG A 251 -13.30 -1.98 3.01
C ARG A 251 -13.10 -0.66 3.75
N GLY A 252 -11.91 -0.41 4.27
CA GLY A 252 -11.56 0.82 4.98
C GLY A 252 -11.84 0.81 6.48
N GLU A 253 -12.15 -0.34 7.07
CA GLU A 253 -12.34 -0.53 8.52
C GLU A 253 -10.97 -0.64 9.23
N LEU A 254 -10.10 0.36 9.08
CA LEU A 254 -8.68 0.24 9.43
C LEU A 254 -8.41 0.00 10.92
N GLU A 255 -9.18 0.57 11.85
CA GLU A 255 -9.03 0.28 13.28
C GLU A 255 -9.38 -1.17 13.62
N ALA A 256 -10.51 -1.67 13.09
CA ALA A 256 -10.95 -3.05 13.32
C ALA A 256 -10.02 -4.06 12.64
N ALA A 257 -9.50 -3.72 11.45
CA ALA A 257 -8.50 -4.51 10.75
C ALA A 257 -7.19 -4.59 11.55
N GLU A 258 -6.71 -3.48 12.12
CA GLU A 258 -5.48 -3.49 12.94
C GLU A 258 -5.64 -4.39 14.16
N HIS A 259 -6.78 -4.29 14.86
CA HIS A 259 -7.05 -5.12 16.02
C HIS A 259 -7.04 -6.62 15.66
N ASP A 260 -7.73 -7.00 14.59
CA ASP A 260 -7.75 -8.38 14.10
C ASP A 260 -6.36 -8.88 13.70
N ALA A 261 -5.60 -8.07 12.96
CA ALA A 261 -4.27 -8.43 12.47
C ALA A 261 -3.27 -8.58 13.63
N LEU A 262 -3.31 -7.69 14.62
CA LEU A 262 -2.45 -7.76 15.80
C LEU A 262 -2.72 -9.04 16.61
N GLU A 263 -3.99 -9.30 16.94
CA GLU A 263 -4.35 -10.50 17.68
C GLU A 263 -4.02 -11.78 16.90
N ALA A 264 -4.22 -11.79 15.58
CA ALA A 264 -3.85 -12.93 14.74
C ALA A 264 -2.33 -13.14 14.74
N ALA A 265 -1.54 -12.07 14.64
CA ALA A 265 -0.08 -12.15 14.64
C ALA A 265 0.47 -12.70 15.98
N ASP A 266 -0.05 -12.22 17.11
CA ASP A 266 0.37 -12.67 18.44
C ASP A 266 0.03 -14.15 18.69
N GLU A 267 -1.13 -14.60 18.22
CA GLU A 267 -1.58 -16.00 18.31
C GLU A 267 -0.76 -16.92 17.40
N LEU A 268 -0.56 -16.53 16.14
CA LEU A 268 0.17 -17.32 15.15
C LEU A 268 1.67 -17.40 15.46
N ALA A 269 2.26 -16.38 16.09
CA ALA A 269 3.68 -16.40 16.46
C ALA A 269 4.07 -17.58 17.37
N GLN A 270 3.10 -18.12 18.11
CA GLN A 270 3.32 -19.25 19.04
C GLN A 270 3.00 -20.61 18.40
N THR A 271 2.16 -20.64 17.37
CA THR A 271 1.47 -21.86 16.90
C THR A 271 1.77 -22.19 15.45
N ALA A 272 1.95 -21.17 14.61
CA ALA A 272 2.26 -21.31 13.19
C ALA A 272 3.18 -20.15 12.74
N PRO A 273 4.49 -20.22 13.06
CA PRO A 273 5.43 -19.11 12.84
C PRO A 273 5.46 -18.57 11.40
N VAL A 274 5.33 -19.43 10.39
CA VAL A 274 5.29 -19.01 8.98
C VAL A 274 4.07 -18.11 8.71
N ASN A 275 2.91 -18.50 9.22
CA ASN A 275 1.66 -17.74 9.06
C ASN A 275 1.68 -16.43 9.85
N ALA A 276 2.42 -16.38 10.95
CA ALA A 276 2.63 -15.14 11.70
C ALA A 276 3.29 -14.07 10.83
N GLY A 277 4.22 -14.45 9.94
CA GLY A 277 4.84 -13.55 8.98
C GLY A 277 3.82 -12.82 8.09
N TRP A 278 2.79 -13.53 7.62
CA TRP A 278 1.70 -12.95 6.81
C TRP A 278 0.89 -11.93 7.60
N ALA A 279 0.52 -12.27 8.85
CA ALA A 279 -0.23 -11.39 9.73
C ALA A 279 0.57 -10.12 10.08
N PHE A 280 1.87 -10.24 10.34
CA PHE A 280 2.74 -9.08 10.54
C PHE A 280 2.88 -8.21 9.28
N GLY A 281 2.92 -8.82 8.09
CA GLY A 281 2.93 -8.10 6.82
C GLY A 281 1.67 -7.24 6.63
N GLU A 282 0.50 -7.83 6.87
CA GLU A 282 -0.78 -7.12 6.80
C GLU A 282 -0.92 -6.04 7.88
N LEU A 283 -0.49 -6.33 9.12
CA LEU A 283 -0.41 -5.31 10.19
C LEU A 283 0.44 -4.11 9.77
N GLY A 284 1.57 -4.36 9.11
CA GLY A 284 2.43 -3.30 8.58
C GLY A 284 1.74 -2.45 7.52
N GLU A 285 1.01 -3.07 6.59
CA GLU A 285 0.26 -2.34 5.57
C GLU A 285 -0.89 -1.52 6.17
N ILE A 286 -1.62 -2.05 7.15
CA ILE A 286 -2.68 -1.32 7.86
C ILE A 286 -2.10 -0.08 8.55
N ARG A 287 -1.01 -0.25 9.32
CA ARG A 287 -0.36 0.86 10.03
C ARG A 287 0.20 1.92 9.09
N ARG A 288 0.77 1.50 7.95
CA ARG A 288 1.24 2.42 6.90
C ARG A 288 0.09 3.29 6.39
N ARG A 289 -1.07 2.68 6.09
CA ARG A 289 -2.26 3.41 5.62
C ARG A 289 -2.85 4.36 6.66
N ARG A 290 -2.77 4.00 7.95
CA ARG A 290 -3.16 4.87 9.08
C ARG A 290 -2.16 6.02 9.35
N GLY A 291 -0.96 5.93 8.78
CA GLY A 291 0.12 6.92 8.97
C GLY A 291 1.06 6.64 10.15
N ASP A 292 0.98 5.45 10.77
CA ASP A 292 1.96 4.99 11.76
C ASP A 292 3.16 4.34 11.06
N ALA A 293 4.05 5.19 10.54
CA ALA A 293 5.23 4.74 9.80
C ALA A 293 6.20 3.90 10.66
N ALA A 294 6.32 4.23 11.96
CA ALA A 294 7.20 3.53 12.88
C ALA A 294 6.67 2.12 13.17
N GLY A 295 5.39 2.02 13.57
CA GLY A 295 4.75 0.74 13.82
C GLY A 295 4.60 -0.12 12.57
N ALA A 296 4.45 0.48 11.38
CA ALA A 296 4.51 -0.24 10.11
C ALA A 296 5.88 -0.86 9.86
N GLY A 297 6.96 -0.08 10.06
CA GLY A 297 8.34 -0.55 9.92
C GLY A 297 8.69 -1.69 10.88
N ASP A 298 8.20 -1.62 12.12
CA ASP A 298 8.38 -2.70 13.10
C ASP A 298 7.62 -3.97 12.70
N ALA A 299 6.38 -3.86 12.24
CA ALA A 299 5.59 -5.00 11.79
C ALA A 299 6.21 -5.67 10.55
N PHE A 300 6.66 -4.90 9.55
CA PHE A 300 7.36 -5.47 8.39
C PHE A 300 8.68 -6.15 8.76
N ARG A 301 9.42 -5.62 9.75
CA ARG A 301 10.64 -6.28 10.24
C ARG A 301 10.31 -7.62 10.90
N ARG A 302 9.25 -7.66 11.71
CA ARG A 302 8.74 -8.91 12.31
C ARG A 302 8.33 -9.92 11.24
N ALA A 303 7.66 -9.49 10.17
CA ALA A 303 7.33 -10.37 9.05
C ALA A 303 8.58 -11.04 8.44
N VAL A 304 9.65 -10.28 8.23
CA VAL A 304 10.94 -10.79 7.73
C VAL A 304 11.62 -11.74 8.73
N GLU A 305 11.52 -11.48 10.04
CA GLU A 305 12.02 -12.41 11.08
C GLU A 305 11.36 -13.79 11.01
N PHE A 306 10.12 -13.86 10.52
CA PHE A 306 9.39 -15.11 10.27
C PHE A 306 9.57 -15.66 8.85
N GLY A 307 10.45 -15.07 8.03
CA GLY A 307 10.77 -15.53 6.68
C GLY A 307 9.75 -15.11 5.60
N TYR A 308 8.87 -14.15 5.89
CA TYR A 308 7.93 -13.59 4.90
C TYR A 308 8.49 -12.31 4.28
N ASP A 309 8.37 -12.16 2.96
CA ASP A 309 8.67 -10.89 2.27
C ASP A 309 7.42 -9.99 2.24
N PRO A 310 7.39 -8.86 2.97
CA PRO A 310 6.21 -8.00 3.06
C PRO A 310 6.09 -7.00 1.89
N GLN A 311 6.51 -7.37 0.68
CA GLN A 311 6.24 -6.55 -0.51
C GLN A 311 4.73 -6.56 -0.86
N PRO A 312 4.19 -5.45 -1.39
CA PRO A 312 4.88 -4.19 -1.71
C PRO A 312 4.93 -3.20 -0.53
N GLY A 313 4.33 -3.53 0.61
CA GLY A 313 4.15 -2.63 1.76
C GLY A 313 5.46 -2.02 2.26
N LEU A 314 6.53 -2.82 2.33
CA LEU A 314 7.83 -2.32 2.77
C LEU A 314 8.49 -1.35 1.76
N ALA A 315 8.37 -1.61 0.45
CA ALA A 315 8.82 -0.67 -0.57
C ALA A 315 7.97 0.62 -0.58
N LEU A 316 6.65 0.51 -0.38
CA LEU A 316 5.76 1.66 -0.27
C LEU A 316 6.07 2.51 0.97
N LEU A 317 6.38 1.91 2.12
CA LEU A 317 6.83 2.64 3.30
C LEU A 317 8.13 3.41 3.03
N ARG A 318 9.04 2.83 2.24
CA ARG A 318 10.28 3.50 1.84
C ARG A 318 10.03 4.63 0.84
N LEU A 319 9.12 4.45 -0.11
CA LEU A 319 8.64 5.51 -0.99
C LEU A 319 8.00 6.66 -0.19
N ASP A 320 7.17 6.34 0.80
CA ASP A 320 6.52 7.32 1.69
C ASP A 320 7.55 8.19 2.45
N SER A 321 8.77 7.68 2.66
CA SER A 321 9.90 8.43 3.26
C SER A 321 10.73 9.26 2.27
N GLY A 322 10.37 9.24 0.98
CA GLY A 322 11.04 9.99 -0.10
C GLY A 322 12.18 9.24 -0.80
N ASP A 323 12.42 7.96 -0.50
CA ASP A 323 13.48 7.15 -1.15
C ASP A 323 12.92 6.26 -2.27
N ALA A 324 12.50 6.88 -3.38
CA ALA A 324 11.95 6.18 -4.55
C ALA A 324 12.96 5.22 -5.18
N ALA A 325 14.23 5.60 -5.30
CA ALA A 325 15.28 4.75 -5.85
C ALA A 325 15.51 3.50 -4.98
N GLY A 326 15.47 3.64 -3.65
CA GLY A 326 15.53 2.53 -2.71
C GLY A 326 14.33 1.61 -2.81
N ALA A 327 13.12 2.17 -2.88
CA ALA A 327 11.89 1.40 -3.08
C ALA A 327 11.93 0.60 -4.40
N LEU A 328 12.42 1.18 -5.50
CA LEU A 328 12.53 0.50 -6.78
C LEU A 328 13.47 -0.71 -6.72
N ARG A 329 14.63 -0.57 -6.08
CA ARG A 329 15.56 -1.70 -5.87
C ARG A 329 14.94 -2.84 -5.04
N MET A 330 14.05 -2.52 -4.11
CA MET A 330 13.33 -3.54 -3.32
C MET A 330 12.34 -4.30 -4.21
N MET A 331 11.52 -3.57 -4.99
CA MET A 331 10.56 -4.19 -5.91
C MET A 331 11.26 -5.02 -6.99
N GLN A 332 12.37 -4.57 -7.55
CA GLN A 332 13.14 -5.33 -8.54
C GLN A 332 13.66 -6.66 -7.98
N ARG A 333 14.12 -6.69 -6.72
CA ARG A 333 14.55 -7.95 -6.08
C ARG A 333 13.36 -8.89 -5.88
N ALA A 334 12.25 -8.40 -5.35
CA ALA A 334 11.06 -9.22 -5.11
C ALA A 334 10.48 -9.78 -6.43
N LEU A 335 10.42 -8.97 -7.49
CA LEU A 335 9.95 -9.40 -8.81
C LEU A 335 10.95 -10.32 -9.53
N ALA A 336 12.23 -10.34 -9.13
CA ALA A 336 13.23 -11.22 -9.73
C ALA A 336 13.36 -12.57 -9.00
N ASP A 337 12.73 -12.74 -7.83
CA ASP A 337 12.82 -13.97 -7.04
C ASP A 337 11.77 -15.00 -7.50
N PRO A 338 12.17 -16.09 -8.18
CA PRO A 338 11.25 -17.13 -8.61
C PRO A 338 10.78 -18.04 -7.48
N SER A 339 11.41 -17.97 -6.30
CA SER A 339 11.11 -18.83 -5.14
C SER A 339 10.18 -18.17 -4.11
N GLY A 340 10.13 -16.84 -4.08
CA GLY A 340 9.33 -16.07 -3.14
C GLY A 340 7.97 -15.58 -3.67
N LEU A 341 7.74 -15.64 -4.99
CA LEU A 341 6.57 -15.04 -5.63
C LEU A 341 5.91 -16.01 -6.62
N THR A 342 4.69 -16.45 -6.31
CA THR A 342 3.95 -17.31 -7.23
C THR A 342 3.42 -16.54 -8.44
N VAL A 343 3.08 -17.26 -9.52
CA VAL A 343 2.51 -16.65 -10.73
C VAL A 343 1.20 -15.92 -10.42
N GLU A 344 0.39 -16.45 -9.49
CA GLU A 344 -0.88 -15.83 -9.10
C GLU A 344 -0.66 -14.55 -8.28
N GLN A 345 0.37 -14.51 -7.43
CA GLN A 345 0.64 -13.37 -6.54
C GLN A 345 1.32 -12.20 -7.25
N ARG A 346 2.06 -12.47 -8.33
CA ARG A 346 2.84 -11.47 -9.04
C ARG A 346 2.04 -10.24 -9.50
N PRO A 347 0.84 -10.37 -10.12
CA PRO A 347 0.06 -9.21 -10.55
C PRO A 347 -0.32 -8.26 -9.41
N ALA A 348 -0.45 -8.75 -8.17
CA ALA A 348 -0.77 -7.90 -7.01
C ALA A 348 0.37 -6.91 -6.65
N LEU A 349 1.61 -7.21 -7.04
CA LEU A 349 2.77 -6.34 -6.79
C LEU A 349 2.93 -5.25 -7.85
N LEU A 350 2.43 -5.48 -9.07
CA LEU A 350 2.73 -4.63 -10.23
C LEU A 350 2.18 -3.20 -10.13
N PRO A 351 0.96 -2.91 -9.61
CA PRO A 351 0.49 -1.54 -9.47
C PRO A 351 1.43 -0.67 -8.63
N ALA A 352 1.89 -1.20 -7.49
CA ALA A 352 2.85 -0.51 -6.63
C ALA A 352 4.21 -0.37 -7.31
N ALA A 353 4.68 -1.40 -8.03
CA ALA A 353 5.93 -1.34 -8.77
C ALA A 353 5.92 -0.28 -9.88
N VAL A 354 4.81 -0.14 -10.62
CA VAL A 354 4.62 0.91 -11.63
C VAL A 354 4.71 2.29 -10.98
N ARG A 355 3.97 2.52 -9.89
CA ARG A 355 4.03 3.78 -9.13
C ARG A 355 5.47 4.09 -8.70
N ILE A 356 6.14 3.13 -8.06
CA ILE A 356 7.50 3.30 -7.57
C ILE A 356 8.49 3.60 -8.70
N ALA A 357 8.37 2.93 -9.85
CA ALA A 357 9.23 3.18 -11.01
C ALA A 357 9.05 4.60 -11.56
N LEU A 358 7.81 5.08 -11.67
CA LEU A 358 7.52 6.46 -12.10
C LEU A 358 8.09 7.51 -11.13
N GLU A 359 7.90 7.32 -9.82
CA GLU A 359 8.45 8.23 -8.80
C GLU A 359 10.00 8.21 -8.76
N ALA A 360 10.61 7.11 -9.20
CA ALA A 360 12.06 7.01 -9.39
C ALA A 360 12.56 7.59 -10.73
N GLY A 361 11.66 8.08 -11.59
CA GLY A 361 11.98 8.60 -12.93
C GLY A 361 12.25 7.51 -13.98
N ASP A 362 11.99 6.24 -13.68
CA ASP A 362 12.21 5.11 -14.58
C ASP A 362 10.93 4.78 -15.38
N HIS A 363 10.65 5.62 -16.38
CA HIS A 363 9.46 5.51 -17.22
C HIS A 363 9.44 4.24 -18.10
N GLU A 364 10.61 3.71 -18.46
CA GLU A 364 10.73 2.49 -19.26
C GLU A 364 10.30 1.27 -18.45
N THR A 365 10.86 1.11 -17.25
CA THR A 365 10.47 0.03 -16.33
C THR A 365 8.98 0.14 -15.96
N ALA A 366 8.48 1.35 -15.70
CA ALA A 366 7.06 1.56 -15.40
C ALA A 366 6.14 1.05 -16.53
N ARG A 367 6.48 1.32 -17.80
CA ARG A 367 5.70 0.86 -18.95
C ARG A 367 5.76 -0.65 -19.11
N ALA A 368 6.95 -1.25 -18.96
CA ALA A 368 7.11 -2.70 -19.04
C ALA A 368 6.29 -3.44 -17.97
N LEU A 369 6.31 -2.93 -16.73
CA LEU A 369 5.52 -3.48 -15.62
C LEU A 369 4.01 -3.31 -15.83
N HIS A 370 3.58 -2.16 -16.37
CA HIS A 370 2.18 -1.95 -16.77
C HIS A 370 1.75 -2.96 -17.84
N ASP A 371 2.54 -3.17 -18.89
CA ASP A 371 2.18 -4.09 -19.97
C ASP A 371 2.06 -5.53 -19.48
N GLU A 372 2.88 -5.90 -18.50
CA GLU A 372 2.76 -7.17 -17.79
C GLU A 372 1.46 -7.27 -17.00
N LEU A 373 1.12 -6.21 -16.25
CA LEU A 373 -0.12 -6.13 -15.47
C LEU A 373 -1.36 -6.18 -16.36
N GLU A 374 -1.39 -5.48 -17.50
CA GLU A 374 -2.53 -5.50 -18.44
C GLU A 374 -2.76 -6.91 -19.00
N ARG A 375 -1.69 -7.65 -19.32
CA ARG A 375 -1.79 -9.06 -19.76
C ARG A 375 -2.37 -9.95 -18.66
N ALA A 376 -1.89 -9.81 -17.42
CA ALA A 376 -2.37 -10.59 -16.29
C ALA A 376 -3.83 -10.26 -15.95
N ALA A 377 -4.19 -8.97 -15.93
CA ALA A 377 -5.54 -8.49 -15.66
C ALA A 377 -6.54 -8.96 -16.71
N THR A 378 -6.15 -8.99 -17.98
CA THR A 378 -6.99 -9.52 -19.07
C THR A 378 -7.20 -11.03 -18.94
N ALA A 379 -6.18 -11.78 -18.52
CA ALA A 379 -6.26 -13.22 -18.35
C ALA A 379 -7.14 -13.63 -17.15
N ALA A 380 -6.98 -12.94 -16.01
CA ALA A 380 -7.73 -13.22 -14.79
C ALA A 380 -9.14 -12.63 -14.80
N ALA A 381 -9.31 -11.45 -15.41
CA ALA A 381 -10.54 -10.66 -15.43
C ALA A 381 -11.15 -10.37 -14.05
N THR A 382 -10.32 -10.35 -12.98
CA THR A 382 -10.76 -9.93 -11.64
C THR A 382 -10.77 -8.41 -11.53
N LEU A 383 -11.75 -7.86 -10.82
CA LEU A 383 -11.96 -6.41 -10.73
C LEU A 383 -10.73 -5.68 -10.17
N MET A 384 -10.00 -6.29 -9.21
CA MET A 384 -8.84 -5.65 -8.60
C MET A 384 -7.68 -5.52 -9.58
N HIS A 385 -7.38 -6.57 -10.35
CA HIS A 385 -6.33 -6.51 -11.36
C HIS A 385 -6.69 -5.56 -12.50
N LEU A 386 -7.96 -5.56 -12.95
CA LEU A 386 -8.45 -4.60 -13.95
C LEU A 386 -8.35 -3.15 -13.46
N ALA A 387 -8.75 -2.89 -12.21
CA ALA A 387 -8.63 -1.58 -11.59
C ALA A 387 -7.17 -1.13 -11.49
N GLY A 388 -6.28 -2.02 -11.01
CA GLY A 388 -4.85 -1.75 -10.90
C GLY A 388 -4.20 -1.48 -12.25
N ALA A 389 -4.57 -2.22 -13.30
CA ALA A 389 -4.07 -1.99 -14.66
C ALA A 389 -4.49 -0.62 -15.20
N ARG A 390 -5.76 -0.24 -15.00
CA ARG A 390 -6.28 1.07 -15.43
C ARG A 390 -5.70 2.23 -14.63
N GLU A 391 -5.45 2.04 -13.34
CA GLU A 391 -4.77 3.03 -12.49
C GLU A 391 -3.32 3.23 -12.92
N ALA A 392 -2.59 2.14 -13.13
CA ALA A 392 -1.22 2.13 -13.63
C ALA A 392 -1.12 2.79 -15.02
N LEU A 393 -2.05 2.47 -15.93
CA LEU A 393 -2.16 3.12 -17.24
C LEU A 393 -2.32 4.64 -17.09
N GLY A 394 -3.22 5.06 -16.20
CA GLY A 394 -3.44 6.46 -15.88
C GLY A 394 -2.16 7.19 -15.48
N ARG A 395 -1.37 6.59 -14.58
CA ARG A 395 -0.08 7.16 -14.16
C ARG A 395 0.95 7.21 -15.29
N VAL A 396 1.06 6.14 -16.08
CA VAL A 396 1.99 6.06 -17.21
C VAL A 396 1.66 7.12 -18.27
N GLN A 397 0.36 7.32 -18.58
CA GLN A 397 -0.07 8.35 -19.53
C GLN A 397 0.16 9.76 -19.01
N LEU A 398 -0.11 10.00 -17.72
CA LEU A 398 0.16 11.30 -17.11
C LEU A 398 1.66 11.64 -17.16
N ALA A 399 2.53 10.69 -16.82
CA ALA A 399 3.98 10.86 -16.92
C ALA A 399 4.47 11.05 -18.36
N ALA A 400 3.73 10.54 -19.35
CA ALA A 400 4.01 10.73 -20.77
C ALA A 400 3.47 12.07 -21.34
N GLY A 401 2.76 12.88 -20.55
CA GLY A 401 2.17 14.14 -21.01
C GLY A 401 0.85 13.98 -21.75
N HIS A 402 0.11 12.88 -21.50
CA HIS A 402 -1.18 12.57 -22.11
C HIS A 402 -2.32 12.62 -21.06
N PRO A 403 -2.70 13.82 -20.56
CA PRO A 403 -3.61 13.95 -19.43
C PRO A 403 -5.05 13.51 -19.72
N GLU A 404 -5.51 13.59 -20.98
CA GLU A 404 -6.87 13.17 -21.36
C GLU A 404 -7.01 11.64 -21.32
N GLU A 405 -6.02 10.92 -21.87
CA GLU A 405 -5.92 9.47 -21.82
C GLU A 405 -5.74 8.98 -20.38
N ALA A 406 -4.93 9.70 -19.58
CA ALA A 406 -4.78 9.43 -18.17
C ALA A 406 -6.13 9.53 -17.43
N ALA A 407 -6.86 10.63 -17.65
CA ALA A 407 -8.16 10.84 -17.02
C ALA A 407 -9.19 9.76 -17.41
N ALA A 408 -9.21 9.33 -18.68
CA ALA A 408 -10.09 8.26 -19.15
C ALA A 408 -9.83 6.94 -18.42
N ALA A 409 -8.56 6.52 -18.32
CA ALA A 409 -8.17 5.30 -17.63
C ALA A 409 -8.48 5.37 -16.12
N LEU A 410 -8.21 6.51 -15.47
CA LEU A 410 -8.44 6.69 -14.03
C LEU A 410 -9.92 6.69 -13.66
N ARG A 411 -10.80 7.25 -14.50
CA ARG A 411 -12.26 7.16 -14.29
C ARG A 411 -12.75 5.72 -14.34
N GLU A 412 -12.19 4.89 -15.22
CA GLU A 412 -12.49 3.46 -15.26
C GLU A 412 -11.99 2.75 -14.00
N ALA A 413 -10.74 3.01 -13.59
CA ALA A 413 -10.18 2.47 -12.35
C ALA A 413 -11.06 2.80 -11.14
N ILE A 414 -11.46 4.07 -10.98
CA ILE A 414 -12.33 4.53 -9.89
C ILE A 414 -13.67 3.80 -9.89
N ARG A 415 -14.32 3.59 -11.05
CA ARG A 415 -15.58 2.83 -11.11
C ARG A 415 -15.40 1.39 -10.62
N LEU A 416 -14.31 0.72 -11.02
CA LEU A 416 -14.02 -0.64 -10.62
C LEU A 416 -13.71 -0.73 -9.11
N LEU A 417 -12.94 0.21 -8.57
CA LEU A 417 -12.61 0.28 -7.14
C LEU A 417 -13.84 0.61 -6.28
N CYS A 418 -14.76 1.44 -6.77
CA CYS A 418 -16.04 1.67 -6.10
C CYS A 418 -16.91 0.41 -6.07
N GLN A 419 -16.93 -0.40 -7.13
CA GLN A 419 -17.64 -1.70 -7.14
C GLN A 419 -17.04 -2.71 -6.17
N LEU A 420 -15.73 -2.60 -5.90
CA LEU A 420 -15.00 -3.42 -4.92
C LEU A 420 -15.14 -2.92 -3.47
N GLU A 421 -15.79 -1.76 -3.26
CA GLU A 421 -15.82 -1.11 -1.95
C GLU A 421 -14.40 -0.88 -1.39
N ALA A 422 -13.46 -0.45 -2.23
CA ALA A 422 -12.06 -0.20 -1.87
C ALA A 422 -11.78 1.32 -1.72
N PRO A 423 -12.20 1.97 -0.62
CA PRO A 423 -12.16 3.42 -0.47
C PRO A 423 -10.74 4.02 -0.45
N TYR A 424 -9.75 3.32 0.12
CA TYR A 424 -8.37 3.83 0.15
C TYR A 424 -7.78 3.89 -1.25
N GLU A 425 -7.88 2.81 -2.01
CA GLU A 425 -7.45 2.71 -3.40
C GLU A 425 -8.22 3.70 -4.28
N THR A 426 -9.53 3.84 -4.07
CA THR A 426 -10.36 4.82 -4.78
C THR A 426 -9.85 6.24 -4.55
N ALA A 427 -9.56 6.61 -3.30
CA ALA A 427 -9.06 7.93 -2.95
C ALA A 427 -7.68 8.21 -3.56
N GLN A 428 -6.79 7.21 -3.57
CA GLN A 428 -5.49 7.30 -4.26
C GLN A 428 -5.65 7.55 -5.76
N ALA A 429 -6.52 6.79 -6.44
CA ALA A 429 -6.78 6.98 -7.88
C ALA A 429 -7.37 8.37 -8.19
N ARG A 430 -8.21 8.90 -7.30
CA ARG A 430 -8.75 10.28 -7.43
C ARG A 430 -7.67 11.35 -7.34
N LEU A 431 -6.63 11.17 -6.53
CA LEU A 431 -5.51 12.12 -6.50
C LEU A 431 -4.73 12.16 -7.81
N VAL A 432 -4.54 11.01 -8.45
CA VAL A 432 -3.91 10.94 -9.79
C VAL A 432 -4.83 11.59 -10.83
N LEU A 433 -6.15 11.36 -10.74
CA LEU A 433 -7.12 11.98 -11.65
C LEU A 433 -7.13 13.51 -11.48
N ALA A 434 -7.05 14.00 -10.24
CA ALA A 434 -6.91 15.42 -9.95
C ALA A 434 -5.64 16.01 -10.57
N ALA A 435 -4.53 15.28 -10.55
CA ALA A 435 -3.29 15.70 -11.22
C ALA A 435 -3.44 15.76 -12.75
N ALA A 436 -4.13 14.78 -13.35
CA ALA A 436 -4.45 14.80 -14.77
C ALA A 436 -5.30 16.02 -15.16
N TYR A 437 -6.33 16.36 -14.37
CA TYR A 437 -7.15 17.56 -14.62
C TYR A 437 -6.37 18.86 -14.46
N ARG A 438 -5.45 18.96 -13.49
CA ARG A 438 -4.55 20.12 -13.40
C ARG A 438 -3.67 20.25 -14.64
N SER A 439 -3.15 19.13 -15.15
CA SER A 439 -2.34 19.12 -16.36
C SER A 439 -3.13 19.44 -17.64
N SER A 440 -4.46 19.31 -17.62
CA SER A 440 -5.35 19.68 -18.73
C SER A 440 -6.07 21.03 -18.49
N ASP A 441 -5.59 21.85 -17.55
CA ASP A 441 -6.16 23.17 -17.20
C ASP A 441 -7.64 23.15 -16.78
N ASP A 442 -8.07 22.09 -16.07
CA ASP A 442 -9.40 22.00 -15.44
C ASP A 442 -9.28 22.03 -13.89
N PRO A 443 -9.05 23.21 -13.29
CA PRO A 443 -8.85 23.34 -11.85
C PRO A 443 -10.10 23.00 -11.03
N TYR A 444 -11.29 23.13 -11.61
CA TYR A 444 -12.55 22.81 -10.93
C TYR A 444 -12.72 21.30 -10.77
N ALA A 445 -12.52 20.54 -11.86
CA ALA A 445 -12.56 19.07 -11.78
C ALA A 445 -11.45 18.53 -10.88
N ALA A 446 -10.25 19.13 -10.93
CA ALA A 446 -9.16 18.78 -10.04
C ALA A 446 -9.50 18.98 -8.55
N ALA A 447 -10.14 20.11 -8.21
CA ALA A 447 -10.56 20.40 -6.84
C ALA A 447 -11.60 19.39 -6.35
N LEU A 448 -12.60 19.08 -7.19
CA LEU A 448 -13.66 18.12 -6.85
C LEU A 448 -13.09 16.72 -6.52
N GLU A 449 -12.14 16.23 -7.32
CA GLU A 449 -11.50 14.94 -7.07
C GLU A 449 -10.61 14.96 -5.82
N THR A 450 -9.93 16.08 -5.57
CA THR A 450 -9.10 16.26 -4.37
C THR A 450 -9.96 16.29 -3.09
N ASP A 451 -11.10 16.99 -3.11
CA ASP A 451 -12.03 17.05 -1.98
C ASP A 451 -12.68 15.69 -1.71
N ALA A 452 -13.06 14.96 -2.76
CA ALA A 452 -13.58 13.60 -2.62
C ALA A 452 -12.55 12.64 -2.01
N ALA A 453 -11.29 12.73 -2.45
CA ALA A 453 -10.19 11.95 -1.87
C ALA A 453 -9.93 12.32 -0.40
N ARG A 454 -9.89 13.61 -0.07
CA ARG A 454 -9.72 14.11 1.31
C ARG A 454 -10.81 13.57 2.22
N ALA A 455 -12.08 13.72 1.84
CA ALA A 455 -13.21 13.24 2.63
C ALA A 455 -13.16 11.71 2.85
N ALA A 456 -12.65 10.95 1.88
CA ALA A 456 -12.43 9.53 2.04
C ALA A 456 -11.30 9.23 3.04
N PHE A 457 -10.13 9.88 2.91
CA PHE A 457 -9.02 9.69 3.84
C PHE A 457 -9.35 10.11 5.28
N GLU A 458 -10.17 11.15 5.47
CA GLU A 458 -10.70 11.56 6.78
C GLU A 458 -11.52 10.45 7.43
N ARG A 459 -12.45 9.83 6.68
CA ARG A 459 -13.26 8.70 7.18
C ARG A 459 -12.42 7.47 7.51
N LEU A 460 -11.33 7.26 6.77
CA LEU A 460 -10.42 6.14 6.95
C LEU A 460 -9.40 6.34 8.08
N GLY A 461 -9.23 7.58 8.57
CA GLY A 461 -8.13 7.90 9.49
C GLY A 461 -6.74 7.80 8.84
N ALA A 462 -6.64 8.05 7.52
CA ALA A 462 -5.38 7.99 6.77
C ALA A 462 -4.54 9.27 6.95
N VAL A 463 -3.99 9.47 8.15
CA VAL A 463 -3.35 10.73 8.59
C VAL A 463 -2.21 11.17 7.66
N ALA A 464 -1.38 10.23 7.20
CA ALA A 464 -0.25 10.54 6.32
C ALA A 464 -0.71 11.11 4.97
N GLU A 465 -1.80 10.61 4.40
CA GLU A 465 -2.35 11.15 3.14
C GLU A 465 -2.94 12.55 3.34
N LEU A 466 -3.65 12.76 4.45
CA LEU A 466 -4.20 14.09 4.77
C LEU A 466 -3.11 15.14 4.96
N ALA A 467 -1.98 14.76 5.58
CA ALA A 467 -0.82 15.63 5.70
C ALA A 467 -0.26 16.01 4.33
N ARG A 468 -0.16 15.05 3.38
CA ARG A 468 0.28 15.30 2.00
C ARG A 468 -0.67 16.21 1.21
N LEU A 469 -1.97 16.17 1.52
CA LEU A 469 -2.98 17.02 0.88
C LEU A 469 -3.13 18.39 1.53
N THR A 470 -2.45 18.66 2.63
CA THR A 470 -2.50 19.95 3.31
C THR A 470 -1.38 20.81 2.72
N PRO A 471 -1.70 21.92 2.03
CA PRO A 471 -0.65 22.81 1.54
C PRO A 471 0.17 23.32 2.72
N PRO A 472 1.50 23.49 2.56
CA PRO A 472 2.32 24.05 3.62
C PRO A 472 1.75 25.41 4.06
N THR A 473 1.63 25.61 5.36
CA THR A 473 1.17 26.89 5.91
C THR A 473 2.13 27.98 5.45
N PRO A 474 1.65 29.08 4.84
CA PRO A 474 2.55 30.12 4.36
C PRO A 474 3.37 30.69 5.52
N SER A 475 4.70 30.61 5.41
CA SER A 475 5.66 31.17 6.37
C SER A 475 5.94 32.62 6.00
N LEU A 476 6.03 33.50 7.00
CA LEU A 476 6.53 34.84 6.80
C LEU A 476 8.07 34.75 6.72
N GLU A 477 8.64 35.08 5.57
CA GLU A 477 10.08 35.03 5.32
C GLU A 477 10.62 36.40 4.94
N SER A 478 11.80 36.74 5.46
CA SER A 478 12.57 37.90 5.01
C SER A 478 13.45 37.48 3.82
N ARG A 479 13.28 38.19 2.70
CA ARG A 479 13.99 37.96 1.43
C ARG A 479 14.29 39.30 0.77
N THR A 480 15.25 39.29 -0.15
CA THR A 480 15.45 40.44 -1.06
C THR A 480 14.87 40.14 -2.42
N PHE A 481 13.90 40.95 -2.84
CA PHE A 481 13.20 40.81 -4.10
C PHE A 481 13.83 41.69 -5.17
N VAL A 482 14.08 41.10 -6.34
CA VAL A 482 14.60 41.77 -7.52
C VAL A 482 13.60 41.64 -8.65
N PHE A 483 13.25 42.78 -9.24
CA PHE A 483 12.47 42.82 -10.47
C PHE A 483 13.34 43.41 -11.58
N THR A 484 13.34 42.76 -12.73
CA THR A 484 14.02 43.20 -13.95
C THR A 484 13.00 43.30 -15.08
N ASP A 485 13.25 44.22 -16.00
CA ASP A 485 12.38 44.42 -17.16
C ASP A 485 13.16 45.03 -18.34
N ILE A 486 12.91 44.57 -19.57
CA ILE A 486 13.51 45.12 -20.78
C ILE A 486 12.86 46.45 -21.12
N VAL A 487 13.67 47.50 -21.21
CA VAL A 487 13.19 48.83 -21.57
C VAL A 487 12.80 48.88 -23.05
N ASP A 488 11.64 49.49 -23.33
CA ASP A 488 11.06 49.65 -24.66
C ASP A 488 10.83 48.32 -25.42
N SER A 489 10.55 47.24 -24.69
CA SER A 489 10.31 45.89 -25.24
C SER A 489 9.29 45.88 -26.40
N THR A 490 8.14 46.54 -26.25
CA THR A 490 7.12 46.64 -27.31
C THR A 490 7.67 47.24 -28.61
N ARG A 491 8.51 48.28 -28.51
CA ARG A 491 9.13 48.91 -29.67
C ARG A 491 10.22 48.02 -30.28
N LEU A 492 10.94 47.26 -29.46
CA LEU A 492 11.93 46.30 -29.94
C LEU A 492 11.26 45.18 -30.75
N VAL A 493 10.10 44.67 -30.32
CA VAL A 493 9.30 43.70 -31.07
C VAL A 493 8.91 44.26 -32.45
N GLU A 494 8.37 45.47 -32.50
CA GLU A 494 7.94 46.12 -33.75
C GLU A 494 9.09 46.29 -34.77
N VAL A 495 10.31 46.54 -34.29
CA VAL A 495 11.48 46.79 -35.15
C VAL A 495 12.17 45.49 -35.59
N LEU A 496 12.25 44.49 -34.70
CA LEU A 496 12.98 43.25 -34.93
C LEU A 496 12.13 42.18 -35.63
N GLY A 497 10.80 42.20 -35.43
CA GLY A 497 9.90 41.13 -35.82
C GLY A 497 9.91 39.93 -34.86
N ASP A 498 8.85 39.13 -34.90
CA ASP A 498 8.55 38.10 -33.90
C ASP A 498 9.67 37.05 -33.74
N ASP A 499 10.18 36.49 -34.84
CA ASP A 499 11.21 35.43 -34.79
C ASP A 499 12.54 35.91 -34.16
N ALA A 500 12.95 37.14 -34.49
CA ALA A 500 14.17 37.73 -33.95
C ALA A 500 13.99 38.13 -32.48
N TRP A 501 12.79 38.61 -32.11
CA TRP A 501 12.43 38.88 -30.73
C TRP A 501 12.43 37.61 -29.87
N THR A 502 11.83 36.52 -30.35
CA THR A 502 11.85 35.22 -29.64
C THR A 502 13.28 34.72 -29.43
N SER A 503 14.15 34.87 -30.43
CA SER A 503 15.57 34.50 -30.32
C SER A 503 16.32 35.37 -29.30
N LEU A 504 16.02 36.67 -29.26
CA LEU A 504 16.59 37.62 -28.31
C LEU A 504 16.15 37.31 -26.88
N LEU A 505 14.85 37.09 -26.65
CA LEU A 505 14.32 36.70 -25.34
C LEU A 505 14.94 35.40 -24.86
N ALA A 506 15.02 34.37 -25.72
CA ALA A 506 15.62 33.10 -25.33
C ALA A 506 17.10 33.26 -24.90
N TRP A 507 17.85 34.15 -25.55
CA TRP A 507 19.23 34.48 -25.14
C TRP A 507 19.27 35.28 -23.84
N HIS A 508 18.42 36.30 -23.70
CA HIS A 508 18.30 37.12 -22.51
C HIS A 508 17.97 36.26 -21.29
N ASP A 509 16.96 35.40 -21.40
CA ASP A 509 16.50 34.54 -20.32
C ASP A 509 17.57 33.54 -19.88
N ARG A 510 18.31 32.95 -20.83
CA ARG A 510 19.47 32.10 -20.51
C ARG A 510 20.56 32.89 -19.78
N THR A 511 20.78 34.14 -20.17
CA THR A 511 21.77 35.01 -19.53
C THR A 511 21.36 35.35 -18.10
N VAL A 512 20.10 35.73 -17.89
CA VAL A 512 19.58 36.03 -16.55
C VAL A 512 19.66 34.81 -15.64
N ARG A 513 19.20 33.63 -16.09
CA ARG A 513 19.26 32.38 -15.32
C ARG A 513 20.69 31.98 -14.97
N ALA A 514 21.64 32.14 -15.90
CA ALA A 514 23.04 31.85 -15.63
C ALA A 514 23.64 32.77 -14.55
N VAL A 515 23.23 34.03 -14.47
CA VAL A 515 23.67 34.94 -13.40
C VAL A 515 22.92 34.66 -12.09
N LEU A 516 21.64 34.29 -12.13
CA LEU A 516 20.87 33.89 -10.95
C LEU A 516 21.53 32.70 -10.23
N ASP A 517 21.91 31.66 -10.98
CA ASP A 517 22.57 30.46 -10.44
C ASP A 517 23.89 30.77 -9.73
N VAL A 518 24.62 31.81 -10.15
CA VAL A 518 25.92 32.19 -9.55
C VAL A 518 25.76 32.88 -8.19
N TYR A 519 24.63 33.55 -7.96
CA TYR A 519 24.39 34.39 -6.78
C TYR A 519 23.25 33.90 -5.90
N ASP A 520 22.95 32.60 -5.94
CA ASP A 520 21.90 31.95 -5.13
C ASP A 520 20.52 32.63 -5.28
N GLY A 521 20.21 33.11 -6.49
CA GLY A 521 18.93 33.73 -6.82
C GLY A 521 17.90 32.69 -7.26
N ALA A 522 16.73 32.71 -6.63
CA ALA A 522 15.59 31.89 -7.05
C ALA A 522 14.68 32.67 -8.02
N GLU A 523 14.48 32.17 -9.23
CA GLU A 523 13.44 32.67 -10.15
C GLU A 523 12.05 32.37 -9.56
N VAL A 524 11.27 33.43 -9.32
CA VAL A 524 9.91 33.34 -8.75
C VAL A 524 8.87 33.41 -9.86
N ASP A 525 9.06 34.32 -10.81
CA ASP A 525 8.16 34.50 -11.96
C ASP A 525 8.90 35.11 -13.16
N HIS A 526 8.42 34.81 -14.37
CA HIS A 526 8.94 35.34 -15.64
C HIS A 526 7.79 36.01 -16.40
N THR A 527 7.83 37.33 -16.49
CA THR A 527 6.74 38.14 -17.06
C THR A 527 6.93 38.39 -18.56
N GLY A 528 7.55 37.46 -19.29
CA GLY A 528 7.82 37.56 -20.71
C GLY A 528 9.06 38.38 -21.05
N ASP A 529 9.09 39.67 -20.69
CA ASP A 529 10.22 40.59 -20.93
C ASP A 529 10.95 41.02 -19.64
N GLY A 530 10.59 40.39 -18.51
CA GLY A 530 11.14 40.68 -17.20
C GLY A 530 11.19 39.45 -16.29
N PHE A 531 11.95 39.59 -15.21
CA PHE A 531 12.11 38.55 -14.19
C PHE A 531 11.75 39.09 -12.81
N PHE A 532 11.05 38.27 -12.04
CA PHE A 532 10.93 38.39 -10.60
C PHE A 532 11.78 37.30 -9.94
N ALA A 533 12.76 37.71 -9.14
CA ALA A 533 13.63 36.80 -8.39
C ALA A 533 13.66 37.15 -6.90
N ALA A 534 13.94 36.15 -6.07
CA ALA A 534 14.14 36.29 -4.64
C ALA A 534 15.53 35.79 -4.23
N PHE A 535 16.18 36.53 -3.34
CA PHE A 535 17.52 36.27 -2.85
C PHE A 535 17.53 36.13 -1.32
N PRO A 536 18.50 35.38 -0.77
CA PRO A 536 18.63 35.22 0.68
C PRO A 536 18.90 36.55 1.40
N ASP A 537 19.65 37.47 0.77
CA ASP A 537 19.97 38.78 1.34
C ASP A 537 20.26 39.85 0.28
N ALA A 538 20.43 41.09 0.75
CA ALA A 538 20.66 42.26 -0.09
C ALA A 538 22.00 42.23 -0.82
N ALA A 539 23.01 41.55 -0.30
CA ALA A 539 24.34 41.49 -0.94
C ALA A 539 24.26 40.65 -2.22
N HIS A 540 23.69 39.45 -2.13
CA HIS A 540 23.50 38.55 -3.28
C HIS A 540 22.66 39.22 -4.38
N ALA A 541 21.54 39.84 -4.02
CA ALA A 541 20.66 40.54 -4.96
C ALA A 541 21.37 41.68 -5.72
N LEU A 542 22.21 42.45 -5.03
CA LEU A 542 22.92 43.58 -5.65
C LEU A 542 24.14 43.16 -6.46
N ASP A 543 24.80 42.06 -6.09
CA ASP A 543 25.86 41.47 -6.92
C ASP A 543 25.29 40.89 -8.21
N PHE A 544 24.17 40.16 -8.12
CA PHE A 544 23.40 39.75 -9.29
C PHE A 544 23.04 40.94 -10.18
N ALA A 545 22.44 42.00 -9.62
CA ALA A 545 21.99 43.14 -10.40
C ALA A 545 23.15 43.87 -11.10
N ALA A 546 24.28 44.02 -10.41
CA ALA A 546 25.48 44.63 -10.99
C ALA A 546 26.09 43.76 -12.10
N GLU A 547 26.17 42.45 -11.88
CA GLU A 547 26.73 41.52 -12.86
C GLU A 547 25.86 41.39 -14.11
N LEU A 548 24.53 41.39 -13.95
CA LEU A 548 23.60 41.42 -15.08
C LEU A 548 23.82 42.68 -15.94
N GLN A 549 23.93 43.86 -15.32
CA GLN A 549 24.20 45.10 -16.06
C GLN A 549 25.56 45.07 -16.77
N ARG A 550 26.61 44.55 -16.12
CA ARG A 550 27.94 44.40 -16.73
C ARG A 550 27.92 43.42 -17.89
N THR A 551 27.29 42.27 -17.72
CA THR A 551 27.16 41.24 -18.75
C THR A 551 26.48 41.78 -20.01
N LEU A 552 25.35 42.48 -19.85
CA LEU A 552 24.65 43.11 -20.97
C LEU A 552 25.47 44.26 -21.60
N SER A 553 26.20 45.01 -20.78
CA SER A 553 27.09 46.08 -21.26
C SER A 553 28.28 45.53 -22.07
N HIS A 554 28.89 44.45 -21.61
CA HIS A 554 29.97 43.76 -22.30
C HIS A 554 29.47 43.20 -23.63
N HIS A 555 28.32 42.53 -23.63
CA HIS A 555 27.72 42.00 -24.85
C HIS A 555 27.42 43.10 -25.88
N ARG A 556 26.91 44.26 -25.44
CA ARG A 556 26.74 45.44 -26.32
C ARG A 556 28.06 45.90 -26.96
N ARG A 557 29.17 45.87 -26.22
CA ARG A 557 30.49 46.28 -26.74
C ARG A 557 31.06 45.27 -27.73
N ASP A 558 30.92 43.98 -27.43
CA ASP A 558 31.59 42.92 -28.19
C ASP A 558 30.78 42.44 -29.40
N HIS A 559 29.44 42.49 -29.30
CA HIS A 559 28.51 41.94 -30.30
C HIS A 559 27.56 42.99 -30.89
N GLY A 560 27.68 44.26 -30.49
CA GLY A 560 26.99 45.41 -31.07
C GLY A 560 25.59 45.68 -30.50
N PHE A 561 24.89 44.69 -29.96
CA PHE A 561 23.54 44.89 -29.41
C PHE A 561 23.22 43.96 -28.23
N ALA A 562 22.60 44.50 -27.19
CA ALA A 562 21.86 43.80 -26.15
C ALA A 562 20.77 44.75 -25.61
N PRO A 563 19.62 44.24 -25.14
CA PRO A 563 18.57 45.06 -24.56
C PRO A 563 19.08 45.83 -23.33
N GLN A 564 18.52 47.00 -23.10
CA GLN A 564 18.71 47.70 -21.83
C GLN A 564 17.68 47.19 -20.84
N VAL A 565 18.16 46.81 -19.65
CA VAL A 565 17.29 46.33 -18.57
C VAL A 565 17.27 47.37 -17.46
N ARG A 566 16.10 47.57 -16.88
CA ARG A 566 15.90 48.33 -15.65
C ARG A 566 15.74 47.35 -14.49
N ILE A 567 16.37 47.65 -13.35
CA ILE A 567 16.38 46.75 -12.20
C ILE A 567 15.90 47.50 -10.96
N GLY A 568 15.02 46.86 -10.17
CA GLY A 568 14.60 47.34 -8.87
C GLY A 568 14.85 46.29 -7.79
N VAL A 569 15.35 46.73 -6.63
CA VAL A 569 15.71 45.84 -5.51
C VAL A 569 15.11 46.36 -4.19
N HIS A 570 14.49 45.45 -3.43
CA HIS A 570 13.96 45.74 -2.11
C HIS A 570 13.94 44.50 -1.22
N ALA A 571 14.48 44.63 -0.01
CA ALA A 571 14.41 43.65 1.07
C ALA A 571 13.20 43.93 1.97
N GLY A 572 12.49 42.86 2.32
CA GLY A 572 11.31 42.93 3.17
C GLY A 572 10.71 41.56 3.45
N GLU A 573 9.55 41.53 4.08
CA GLU A 573 8.86 40.31 4.47
C GLU A 573 7.77 39.93 3.46
N ALA A 574 7.69 38.64 3.15
CA ALA A 574 6.61 38.10 2.33
C ALA A 574 6.13 36.76 2.87
N LEU A 575 4.85 36.47 2.63
CA LEU A 575 4.29 35.14 2.80
C LEU A 575 4.83 34.26 1.67
N ALA A 576 5.64 33.27 2.03
CA ALA A 576 6.17 32.26 1.14
C ALA A 576 5.21 31.06 1.09
N SER A 577 4.90 30.57 -0.11
CA SER A 577 4.20 29.31 -0.33
C SER A 577 4.81 28.62 -1.54
N ASP A 578 5.38 27.44 -1.33
CA ASP A 578 6.19 26.72 -2.34
C ASP A 578 7.29 27.63 -2.92
N ALA A 579 7.13 28.11 -4.16
CA ALA A 579 8.02 29.03 -4.86
C ALA A 579 7.42 30.43 -5.11
N HIS A 580 6.25 30.74 -4.51
CA HIS A 580 5.58 32.02 -4.69
C HIS A 580 5.74 32.91 -3.46
N PHE A 581 5.95 34.21 -3.70
CA PHE A 581 5.99 35.24 -2.66
C PHE A 581 4.82 36.21 -2.83
N ARG A 582 4.10 36.47 -1.73
CA ARG A 582 3.02 37.46 -1.69
C ARG A 582 3.16 38.36 -0.48
N GLY A 583 2.95 39.66 -0.66
CA GLY A 583 3.05 40.60 0.45
C GLY A 583 3.20 42.04 -0.03
N ARG A 584 3.12 42.97 0.92
CA ARG A 584 3.31 44.40 0.65
C ARG A 584 4.69 44.66 0.04
N ASP A 585 5.74 44.03 0.55
CA ASP A 585 7.12 44.32 0.15
C ASP A 585 7.45 43.81 -1.26
N VAL A 586 6.82 42.72 -1.71
CA VAL A 586 6.87 42.29 -3.12
C VAL A 586 6.32 43.38 -4.05
N HIS A 587 5.21 44.01 -3.69
CA HIS A 587 4.65 45.12 -4.47
C HIS A 587 5.51 46.38 -4.41
N VAL A 588 6.22 46.64 -3.30
CA VAL A 588 7.19 47.74 -3.23
C VAL A 588 8.34 47.47 -4.21
N ALA A 589 8.92 46.27 -4.20
CA ALA A 589 10.01 45.87 -5.09
C ALA A 589 9.64 46.05 -6.58
N ALA A 590 8.48 45.54 -6.99
CA ALA A 590 7.99 45.68 -8.36
C ALA A 590 7.83 47.14 -8.78
N ARG A 591 7.33 48.00 -7.87
CA ARG A 591 7.14 49.43 -8.14
C ARG A 591 8.46 50.21 -8.16
N VAL A 592 9.44 49.79 -7.38
CA VAL A 592 10.81 50.33 -7.44
C VAL A 592 11.43 50.01 -8.80
N ALA A 593 11.29 48.79 -9.32
CA ALA A 593 11.74 48.45 -10.67
C ALA A 593 11.01 49.23 -11.75
N ALA A 594 9.69 49.38 -11.64
CA ALA A 594 8.92 50.19 -12.60
C ALA A 594 9.34 51.66 -12.63
N ALA A 595 9.86 52.19 -11.51
CA ALA A 595 10.37 53.56 -11.40
C ALA A 595 11.83 53.73 -11.82
N SER A 596 12.56 52.63 -12.11
CA SER A 596 13.95 52.69 -12.54
C SER A 596 14.08 52.94 -14.04
N GLN A 597 15.17 53.59 -14.41
CA GLN A 597 15.52 53.96 -15.77
C GLN A 597 16.34 52.86 -16.46
N ALA A 598 16.53 52.99 -17.76
CA ALA A 598 17.31 52.06 -18.55
C ALA A 598 18.76 51.98 -18.06
N GLY A 599 19.23 50.76 -17.75
CA GLY A 599 20.57 50.55 -17.18
C GLY A 599 20.73 50.99 -15.72
N GLU A 600 19.63 51.33 -15.04
CA GLU A 600 19.62 51.73 -13.63
C GLU A 600 19.38 50.52 -12.72
N ILE A 601 20.09 50.49 -11.59
CA ILE A 601 19.77 49.62 -10.44
C ILE A 601 19.23 50.53 -9.34
N LEU A 602 17.91 50.52 -9.17
CA LEU A 602 17.24 51.33 -8.16
C LEU A 602 16.92 50.48 -6.93
N VAL A 603 17.31 50.97 -5.76
CA VAL A 603 17.25 50.20 -4.52
C VAL A 603 16.63 51.05 -3.43
N THR A 604 15.80 50.45 -2.57
CA THR A 604 15.31 51.20 -1.40
C THR A 604 16.45 51.48 -0.42
N ALA A 605 16.45 52.67 0.18
CA ALA A 605 17.49 53.09 1.12
C ALA A 605 17.59 52.16 2.34
N ALA A 606 16.46 51.56 2.76
CA ALA A 606 16.42 50.55 3.82
C ALA A 606 17.26 49.32 3.46
N THR A 607 17.07 48.74 2.27
CA THR A 607 17.84 47.58 1.78
C THR A 607 19.33 47.88 1.69
N MET A 608 19.71 49.11 1.32
CA MET A 608 21.11 49.53 1.33
C MET A 608 21.71 49.63 2.74
N GLY A 609 20.88 49.91 3.75
CA GLY A 609 21.28 49.97 5.16
C GLY A 609 21.58 48.59 5.77
N GLU A 610 21.09 47.51 5.15
CA GLU A 610 21.34 46.12 5.60
C GLU A 610 22.72 45.60 5.17
N LEU A 611 23.40 46.28 4.24
CA LEU A 611 24.70 45.85 3.75
C LEU A 611 25.82 46.13 4.77
N PRO A 612 26.72 45.17 5.02
CA PRO A 612 27.88 45.38 5.89
C PRO A 612 28.93 46.33 5.26
N THR A 613 28.96 46.43 3.93
CA THR A 613 29.92 47.26 3.18
C THR A 613 29.20 48.30 2.33
N ARG A 614 29.65 49.55 2.39
CA ARG A 614 29.08 50.64 1.57
C ARG A 614 29.41 50.45 0.10
N ARG A 615 28.39 50.49 -0.76
CA ARG A 615 28.53 50.66 -2.22
C ARG A 615 28.39 52.13 -2.58
N ALA A 616 28.97 52.54 -3.71
CA ALA A 616 28.78 53.88 -4.24
C ALA A 616 27.33 54.04 -4.73
N THR A 617 26.65 55.10 -4.28
CA THR A 617 25.26 55.38 -4.65
C THR A 617 25.05 56.84 -4.99
N SER A 618 23.93 57.14 -5.67
CA SER A 618 23.42 58.49 -5.80
C SER A 618 23.02 59.08 -4.43
N ASN A 619 22.72 60.38 -4.41
CA ASN A 619 21.95 60.96 -3.31
C ASN A 619 20.56 60.29 -3.25
N PRO A 620 20.01 60.03 -2.05
CA PRO A 620 18.65 59.51 -1.90
C PRO A 620 17.61 60.44 -2.52
N ARG A 621 16.57 59.84 -3.12
CA ARG A 621 15.36 60.54 -3.57
C ARG A 621 14.12 59.82 -3.07
N ALA A 622 13.11 60.57 -2.64
CA ALA A 622 11.84 60.02 -2.19
C ALA A 622 10.92 59.75 -3.39
N LEU A 623 10.34 58.55 -3.46
CA LEU A 623 9.33 58.17 -4.46
C LEU A 623 7.98 57.91 -3.81
N THR A 624 6.93 58.54 -4.34
CA THR A 624 5.55 58.20 -4.00
C THR A 624 5.08 57.05 -4.88
N LEU A 625 5.11 55.82 -4.35
CA LEU A 625 4.71 54.63 -5.07
C LEU A 625 3.18 54.42 -4.95
N LYS A 626 2.50 54.19 -6.07
CA LYS A 626 1.04 53.98 -6.11
C LYS A 626 0.62 52.89 -5.13
N GLY A 627 -0.18 53.20 -4.10
CA GLY A 627 -0.65 52.18 -3.13
C GLY A 627 0.35 51.83 -2.03
N VAL A 628 1.36 52.67 -1.80
CA VAL A 628 2.18 52.69 -0.58
C VAL A 628 1.88 54.01 0.14
N GLY A 629 1.51 53.95 1.43
CA GLY A 629 1.01 55.11 2.16
C GLY A 629 2.06 56.19 2.46
N GLU A 630 3.33 55.81 2.50
CA GLU A 630 4.46 56.69 2.79
C GLU A 630 5.43 56.74 1.60
N PRO A 631 6.08 57.88 1.33
CA PRO A 631 7.17 57.96 0.36
C PRO A 631 8.28 56.98 0.70
N VAL A 632 8.80 56.27 -0.31
CA VAL A 632 9.92 55.34 -0.17
C VAL A 632 11.19 56.01 -0.65
N ASP A 633 12.19 56.13 0.22
CA ASP A 633 13.51 56.63 -0.17
C ASP A 633 14.24 55.56 -0.99
N VAL A 634 14.74 55.96 -2.15
CA VAL A 634 15.51 55.11 -3.06
C VAL A 634 16.83 55.75 -3.44
N VAL A 635 17.80 54.91 -3.78
CA VAL A 635 19.10 55.30 -4.31
C VAL A 635 19.44 54.48 -5.54
N THR A 636 20.20 55.07 -6.45
CA THR A 636 20.78 54.37 -7.58
C THR A 636 22.13 53.80 -7.17
N VAL A 637 22.36 52.51 -7.42
CA VAL A 637 23.66 51.85 -7.18
C VAL A 637 24.56 52.02 -8.39
N ASP A 638 25.80 52.44 -8.15
CA ASP A 638 26.82 52.48 -9.20
C ASP A 638 27.41 51.08 -9.43
N TRP A 639 27.27 50.58 -10.65
CA TRP A 639 27.72 49.25 -11.07
C TRP A 639 28.91 49.30 -12.05
N ARG A 640 29.31 50.49 -12.50
CA ARG A 640 30.27 50.69 -13.59
C ARG A 640 31.73 50.55 -13.18
#